data_AF-A0A923RRT0-F1
#
_entry.id   AF-A0A923RRT0-F1
#
_cell.length_a   1.000
_cell.length_b   1.000
_cell.length_c   1.000
_cell.angle_alpha   90.00
_cell.angle_beta   90.00
_cell.angle_gamma   90.00
#
_symmetry.space_group_name_H-M   'P 1'
#
loop_
_entity.id
_entity.type
_entity.pdbx_description
1 polymer ?
#
loop_
_entity_poly.entity_id
_entity_poly.type
_entity_poly.pdbx_seq_one_letter_code
_entity_poly.pdbx_strand_id
1 'polypeptide(L)'
;MRKKISRIKRGLAVMLSVCMVFGVAPIQAGAEENDSEIAVQANDSAGKTEQQSTDEEECKHEGVEITFNSNGFGNCPKCNATVYQPAVETTDKYDIDDDSMKENVYEISNAGQLYWFAGLVNGTLDGVKQNRLANAVLTANITVNENLLESLQYDTEGNVSNGSDFISWTPIADCMEDHITQYSGTFDGNNKTVSGLYFNGNSIRIGLFGSSEADGNIKNVGVVDSYFKGNNFVGGVCGRNDGTITNCYNAGNLTAIESAATIGGICGYNGGTITNCYNTGTVTATDSVASVGGVCGCSIAPISNCYNIGTVTATSSDSDISGICGYYYGPIKHCYHLADTEDENGGKTTAQFASGEVAYLLSQGCTVGEGEDAVTYSGSVWGQALGGNGDTYPVLDSTKRVYQVDKYDGCEGKPGSSTKVYSNQSTSIYEEHSFAYEPVENGNAIKATCNECGATYTVKLTRPAATSDEKIVYDGTEKKAGTAIDSGNTGIEIIPENAITYATVTNGTPSTYSTTAPKNAGTYKAKLTLGTGNNIVSIEINFTIEKAASPLNMPEAAMAPAHSTKKVGDITLPDGWNWSDNDKDTVLTEGVAVTATAVYTGADKGNYETESVSITITRRVCDHKNTEVRDKKDVTCTEDGYSGDVYCKDCTVLVTRGFVITHPGHQLREVAAKDATATVAGNIAYYVCENAGCGKYFVDNAAKTEITDKSSIIIPATGGGSSSGGGSSSGGGSSSSGGASSGGSSSDGTSGGGTSSGTTDKPGTTDKPGATEQPEENDKPSVPKKGTKIKGNDGSAYIVTSGKGKTPTVQYTAPKSTAKGTVTISAKVKVDGVSYRVTSIADNAFKNNKKITKVVIGSNIVTIGKNAFAKCTNITSIVIGKNVTKIEKNAFYGCGKLKKITIKSEKLTSKSVAKYAFSRIGKKTVIKVPTSKYKAYKKMLYAKGLNKKVRILKY
;
A
#
# COMPACT_ATOMS: atom_id res chain seq x y z
N MET A 1 7.55 51.28 -41.69
CA MET A 1 7.69 52.51 -42.51
C MET A 1 6.32 53.19 -42.65
N ARG A 2 6.25 54.54 -42.59
CA ARG A 2 5.12 55.43 -43.01
C ARG A 2 3.74 55.20 -42.33
N LYS A 3 3.29 56.13 -41.45
CA LYS A 3 2.30 57.22 -41.69
C LYS A 3 0.81 56.75 -41.64
N LYS A 4 -0.19 57.47 -41.11
CA LYS A 4 -0.33 58.72 -40.30
C LYS A 4 -1.84 58.92 -39.98
N ILE A 5 -2.21 59.53 -38.83
CA ILE A 5 -3.45 60.37 -38.61
C ILE A 5 -4.81 59.58 -38.63
N SER A 6 -5.89 59.87 -37.87
CA SER A 6 -6.38 61.09 -37.18
C SER A 6 -7.13 60.84 -35.84
N ARG A 7 -7.45 61.92 -35.11
CA ARG A 7 -8.34 61.98 -33.92
C ARG A 7 -9.72 62.56 -34.28
N ILE A 8 -10.74 62.33 -33.43
CA ILE A 8 -11.79 63.26 -32.90
C ILE A 8 -12.82 62.37 -32.15
N LYS A 9 -12.94 62.38 -30.80
CA LYS A 9 -13.57 63.34 -29.84
C LYS A 9 -15.11 63.36 -29.78
N ARG A 10 -15.64 62.81 -28.67
CA ARG A 10 -16.82 63.22 -27.86
C ARG A 10 -18.21 63.34 -28.51
N GLY A 11 -19.17 62.59 -27.95
CA GLY A 11 -20.18 63.23 -27.10
C GLY A 11 -21.66 62.89 -27.31
N LEU A 12 -22.34 62.73 -26.16
CA LEU A 12 -23.78 62.91 -25.89
C LEU A 12 -24.77 61.77 -26.24
N ALA A 13 -25.63 61.48 -25.26
CA ALA A 13 -26.83 60.67 -25.38
C ALA A 13 -28.05 61.53 -25.79
N VAL A 14 -29.13 60.90 -26.25
CA VAL A 14 -30.54 61.32 -26.02
C VAL A 14 -31.50 60.18 -26.46
N MET A 15 -32.70 60.14 -25.85
CA MET A 15 -33.78 59.18 -26.06
C MET A 15 -34.47 59.20 -27.44
N LEU A 16 -35.10 58.08 -27.81
CA LEU A 16 -36.52 57.85 -28.24
C LEU A 16 -36.54 56.47 -28.96
N SER A 17 -37.36 55.46 -28.65
CA SER A 17 -38.83 55.38 -28.52
C SER A 17 -39.60 55.87 -29.75
N VAL A 18 -39.92 54.94 -30.66
CA VAL A 18 -41.04 55.03 -31.64
C VAL A 18 -41.60 53.62 -31.90
N CYS A 19 -42.93 53.47 -31.86
CA CYS A 19 -43.66 52.26 -32.22
C CYS A 19 -44.14 52.29 -33.69
N MET A 20 -44.29 51.11 -34.30
CA MET A 20 -45.30 50.82 -35.35
C MET A 20 -45.84 49.41 -35.02
N VAL A 21 -47.07 49.21 -34.56
CA VAL A 21 -48.38 49.46 -35.20
C VAL A 21 -48.63 48.57 -36.42
N PHE A 22 -49.29 47.44 -36.17
CA PHE A 22 -50.45 46.95 -36.92
C PHE A 22 -51.46 46.42 -35.89
N GLY A 23 -52.77 46.46 -36.17
CA GLY A 23 -53.78 46.12 -35.15
C GLY A 23 -55.12 45.70 -35.74
N VAL A 24 -56.13 45.61 -34.85
CA VAL A 24 -57.60 45.43 -35.09
C VAL A 24 -58.03 44.19 -35.90
N ALA A 25 -59.10 43.45 -35.57
CA ALA A 25 -60.13 43.53 -34.51
C ALA A 25 -60.74 42.10 -34.28
N PRO A 26 -61.66 41.89 -33.31
CA PRO A 26 -62.05 40.54 -32.85
C PRO A 26 -63.27 39.93 -33.60
N ILE A 27 -63.42 38.60 -33.48
CA ILE A 27 -64.69 37.88 -33.71
C ILE A 27 -64.97 36.95 -32.51
N GLN A 28 -66.23 36.74 -32.21
CA GLN A 28 -66.75 36.24 -30.94
C GLN A 28 -67.46 34.88 -31.09
N ALA A 29 -67.31 34.04 -30.06
CA ALA A 29 -68.15 32.89 -29.68
C ALA A 29 -68.48 31.79 -30.72
N GLY A 30 -67.97 30.59 -30.43
CA GLY A 30 -68.51 29.31 -30.88
C GLY A 30 -68.09 28.25 -29.87
N ALA A 31 -68.96 27.93 -28.92
CA ALA A 31 -68.71 26.88 -27.93
C ALA A 31 -69.32 25.57 -28.42
N GLU A 32 -68.51 24.51 -28.42
CA GLU A 32 -68.98 23.13 -28.38
C GLU A 32 -68.05 22.34 -27.45
N GLU A 33 -68.64 21.69 -26.46
CA GLU A 33 -67.93 20.94 -25.41
C GLU A 33 -67.37 19.63 -25.98
N ASN A 34 -66.17 19.24 -25.52
CA ASN A 34 -65.79 17.84 -25.43
C ASN A 34 -64.83 17.66 -24.25
N ASP A 35 -65.35 17.08 -23.17
CA ASP A 35 -64.64 16.90 -21.92
C ASP A 35 -63.41 15.99 -22.07
N SER A 36 -62.26 16.51 -21.65
CA SER A 36 -61.16 15.69 -21.14
C SER A 36 -60.26 16.54 -20.24
N GLU A 37 -60.70 16.75 -19.00
CA GLU A 37 -59.83 17.29 -17.95
C GLU A 37 -58.64 16.34 -17.73
N ILE A 38 -57.46 16.76 -18.20
CA ILE A 38 -56.18 16.28 -17.66
C ILE A 38 -55.71 17.35 -16.69
N ALA A 39 -55.95 17.11 -15.41
CA ALA A 39 -55.58 18.03 -14.34
C ALA A 39 -54.05 18.21 -14.28
N VAL A 40 -53.59 19.43 -14.53
CA VAL A 40 -52.20 19.83 -14.26
C VAL A 40 -52.03 19.99 -12.75
N GLN A 41 -51.52 18.95 -12.08
CA GLN A 41 -51.05 19.08 -10.71
C GLN A 41 -49.69 19.77 -10.69
N ALA A 42 -49.68 21.04 -10.27
CA ALA A 42 -48.49 21.65 -9.72
C ALA A 42 -48.16 20.95 -8.39
N ASN A 43 -47.07 20.17 -8.37
CA ASN A 43 -46.58 19.54 -7.14
C ASN A 43 -45.71 20.54 -6.37
N ASP A 44 -46.36 21.40 -5.59
CA ASP A 44 -45.70 22.18 -4.55
C ASP A 44 -45.04 21.22 -3.53
N SER A 45 -43.73 21.31 -3.39
CA SER A 45 -42.98 20.57 -2.37
C SER A 45 -43.05 21.27 -1.01
N ALA A 46 -44.26 21.36 -0.45
CA ALA A 46 -44.54 21.99 0.84
C ALA A 46 -45.32 21.05 1.78
N GLY A 47 -44.65 20.01 2.28
CA GLY A 47 -45.23 19.08 3.24
C GLY A 47 -45.18 19.55 4.68
N LYS A 48 -46.12 20.41 5.11
CA LYS A 48 -46.48 20.55 6.55
C LYS A 48 -47.95 20.98 6.71
N THR A 49 -48.62 20.32 7.65
CA THR A 49 -50.06 20.41 7.92
C THR A 49 -50.40 21.69 8.66
N GLU A 50 -51.52 22.34 8.31
CA GLU A 50 -52.07 23.43 9.12
C GLU A 50 -52.55 22.91 10.49
N GLN A 51 -51.98 23.44 11.57
CA GLN A 51 -52.68 23.61 12.83
C GLN A 51 -52.12 24.84 13.57
N GLN A 52 -53.01 25.74 14.00
CA GLN A 52 -52.67 27.04 14.57
C GLN A 52 -51.82 26.93 15.85
N SER A 53 -50.66 27.62 15.89
CA SER A 53 -50.15 28.23 17.14
C SER A 53 -49.06 29.28 16.87
N THR A 54 -49.33 30.53 17.24
CA THR A 54 -48.42 31.59 17.70
C THR A 54 -46.90 31.51 17.42
N ASP A 55 -46.39 32.56 16.76
CA ASP A 55 -45.00 33.05 16.77
C ASP A 55 -43.91 32.00 16.49
N GLU A 56 -43.65 31.73 15.19
CA GLU A 56 -42.47 30.98 14.75
C GLU A 56 -41.19 31.80 14.99
N GLU A 57 -40.61 31.65 16.19
CA GLU A 57 -39.22 32.04 16.45
C GLU A 57 -38.30 31.17 15.57
N GLU A 58 -37.62 31.79 14.60
CA GLU A 58 -36.67 31.12 13.71
C GLU A 58 -35.73 30.22 14.52
N CYS A 59 -35.64 28.94 14.16
CA CYS A 59 -34.81 27.98 14.86
C CYS A 59 -33.31 28.21 14.55
N LYS A 60 -32.76 29.27 15.14
CA LYS A 60 -31.31 29.52 15.19
C LYS A 60 -30.63 28.25 15.70
N HIS A 61 -29.71 27.72 14.92
CA HIS A 61 -29.05 26.43 15.22
C HIS A 61 -28.08 26.50 16.41
N GLU A 62 -28.04 27.66 17.11
CA GLU A 62 -27.26 27.92 18.31
C GLU A 62 -27.59 26.95 19.46
N GLY A 63 -26.54 26.41 20.08
CA GLY A 63 -26.64 25.55 21.26
C GLY A 63 -27.20 24.14 21.00
N VAL A 64 -27.32 23.71 19.74
CA VAL A 64 -27.83 22.36 19.37
C VAL A 64 -26.69 21.46 18.93
N GLU A 65 -26.49 20.33 19.62
CA GLU A 65 -25.50 19.33 19.21
C GLU A 65 -26.03 18.49 18.03
N ILE A 66 -25.39 18.64 16.86
CA ILE A 66 -25.79 17.94 15.63
C ILE A 66 -24.83 16.77 15.37
N THR A 67 -25.39 15.57 15.28
CA THR A 67 -24.64 14.38 14.88
C THR A 67 -24.70 14.19 13.36
N PHE A 68 -23.55 14.27 12.69
CA PHE A 68 -23.43 13.98 11.27
C PHE A 68 -23.22 12.49 11.01
N ASN A 69 -23.83 11.97 9.94
CA ASN A 69 -23.57 10.64 9.43
C ASN A 69 -22.20 10.55 8.73
N SER A 70 -21.81 9.36 8.29
CA SER A 70 -20.49 9.13 7.65
C SER A 70 -20.27 9.85 6.32
N ASN A 71 -21.31 10.46 5.73
CA ASN A 71 -21.23 11.27 4.52
C ASN A 71 -21.45 12.78 4.79
N GLY A 72 -21.46 13.20 6.06
CA GLY A 72 -21.54 14.61 6.46
C GLY A 72 -22.94 15.22 6.54
N PHE A 73 -24.01 14.44 6.41
CA PHE A 73 -25.39 14.92 6.61
C PHE A 73 -25.86 14.66 8.05
N GLY A 74 -26.45 15.66 8.69
CA GLY A 74 -27.12 15.55 9.99
C GLY A 74 -28.51 16.19 9.93
N ASN A 75 -29.30 16.04 10.98
CA ASN A 75 -30.61 16.68 11.10
C ASN A 75 -30.65 17.53 12.38
N CYS A 76 -31.26 18.72 12.31
CA CYS A 76 -31.51 19.52 13.50
C CYS A 76 -32.69 18.93 14.31
N PRO A 77 -32.50 18.49 15.56
CA PRO A 77 -33.57 17.87 16.35
C PRO A 77 -34.69 18.83 16.77
N LYS A 78 -34.53 20.15 16.63
CA LYS A 78 -35.57 21.16 16.93
C LYS A 78 -36.55 21.35 15.78
N CYS A 79 -36.07 21.59 14.56
CA CYS A 79 -36.90 21.92 13.38
C CYS A 79 -37.00 20.77 12.35
N ASN A 80 -36.22 19.70 12.52
CA ASN A 80 -36.03 18.57 11.60
C ASN A 80 -35.45 18.95 10.21
N ALA A 81 -34.83 20.13 10.08
CA ALA A 81 -34.10 20.52 8.89
C ALA A 81 -32.81 19.70 8.72
N THR A 82 -32.44 19.41 7.46
CA THR A 82 -31.13 18.84 7.12
C THR A 82 -30.04 19.88 7.36
N VAL A 83 -28.96 19.47 8.03
CA VAL A 83 -27.79 20.31 8.28
C VAL A 83 -26.55 19.64 7.71
N TYR A 84 -25.71 20.43 7.07
CA TYR A 84 -24.53 19.99 6.35
C TYR A 84 -23.26 20.18 7.20
N GLN A 85 -22.39 19.17 7.25
CA GLN A 85 -21.11 19.26 7.97
C GLN A 85 -20.25 20.37 7.34
N PRO A 86 -19.72 21.33 8.13
CA PRO A 86 -18.82 22.36 7.62
C PRO A 86 -17.58 21.79 6.93
N ALA A 87 -17.20 22.40 5.79
CA ALA A 87 -15.90 22.16 5.17
C ALA A 87 -14.80 22.79 6.03
N VAL A 88 -13.59 22.21 5.99
CA VAL A 88 -12.49 22.68 6.85
C VAL A 88 -11.68 23.74 6.10
N GLU A 89 -11.77 24.99 6.52
CA GLU A 89 -10.88 26.05 5.99
C GLU A 89 -9.44 25.79 6.43
N THR A 90 -8.50 25.95 5.50
CA THR A 90 -7.07 25.88 5.75
C THR A 90 -6.39 27.13 5.23
N THR A 91 -5.50 27.73 6.03
CA THR A 91 -4.66 28.87 5.65
C THR A 91 -3.25 28.36 5.30
N ASP A 92 -2.50 29.09 4.49
CA ASP A 92 -1.07 28.87 4.21
C ASP A 92 -0.70 27.45 3.70
N LYS A 93 -1.67 26.72 3.15
CA LYS A 93 -1.51 25.31 2.75
C LYS A 93 -1.46 25.11 1.23
N TYR A 94 -2.28 25.84 0.49
CA TYR A 94 -2.47 25.70 -0.94
C TYR A 94 -2.09 27.00 -1.63
N ASP A 95 -1.34 26.86 -2.71
CA ASP A 95 -1.26 27.81 -3.83
C ASP A 95 -2.25 27.23 -4.86
N ILE A 96 -3.46 27.80 -4.91
CA ILE A 96 -4.59 27.20 -5.64
C ILE A 96 -4.74 27.79 -7.04
N ASP A 97 -4.20 28.97 -7.33
CA ASP A 97 -4.21 29.59 -8.66
C ASP A 97 -2.85 29.55 -9.39
N ASP A 98 -1.79 29.02 -8.74
CA ASP A 98 -0.43 28.84 -9.29
C ASP A 98 0.33 30.18 -9.43
N ASP A 99 0.01 31.17 -8.57
CA ASP A 99 0.61 32.51 -8.54
C ASP A 99 1.83 32.63 -7.60
N SER A 100 2.19 31.54 -6.89
CA SER A 100 3.22 31.44 -5.84
C SER A 100 2.88 32.10 -4.48
N MET A 101 1.66 32.59 -4.29
CA MET A 101 1.11 32.93 -2.97
C MET A 101 0.37 31.71 -2.37
N LYS A 102 -0.39 31.94 -1.31
CA LYS A 102 -1.20 30.90 -0.69
C LYS A 102 -2.50 31.45 -0.14
N GLU A 103 -3.57 30.72 -0.39
CA GLU A 103 -4.93 31.19 -0.16
C GLU A 103 -5.57 30.46 1.03
N ASN A 104 -6.64 31.05 1.54
CA ASN A 104 -7.58 30.32 2.38
C ASN A 104 -8.40 29.38 1.48
N VAL A 105 -8.34 28.07 1.75
CA VAL A 105 -8.99 27.04 0.94
C VAL A 105 -9.76 26.07 1.82
N TYR A 106 -11.02 25.81 1.47
CA TYR A 106 -11.89 24.83 2.10
C TYR A 106 -11.60 23.41 1.59
N GLU A 107 -11.22 22.50 2.50
CA GLU A 107 -11.07 21.08 2.21
C GLU A 107 -12.41 20.36 2.26
N ILE A 108 -12.81 19.77 1.14
CA ILE A 108 -14.03 18.98 0.99
C ILE A 108 -13.65 17.50 0.89
N SER A 109 -14.21 16.66 1.77
CA SER A 109 -13.89 15.23 1.89
C SER A 109 -15.11 14.29 1.85
N ASN A 110 -16.31 14.82 1.97
CA ASN A 110 -17.58 14.09 1.92
C ASN A 110 -18.70 14.96 1.31
N ALA A 111 -19.88 14.37 1.09
CA ALA A 111 -21.01 15.05 0.45
C ALA A 111 -21.56 16.22 1.28
N GLY A 112 -21.70 16.06 2.60
CA GLY A 112 -22.15 17.14 3.48
C GLY A 112 -21.28 18.39 3.37
N GLN A 113 -19.95 18.22 3.33
CA GLN A 113 -19.03 19.35 3.13
C GLN A 113 -19.18 20.04 1.76
N LEU A 114 -19.56 19.30 0.71
CA LEU A 114 -19.87 19.87 -0.60
C LEU A 114 -21.17 20.69 -0.57
N TYR A 115 -22.22 20.17 0.06
CA TYR A 115 -23.50 20.88 0.24
C TYR A 115 -23.35 22.12 1.14
N TRP A 116 -22.56 22.02 2.20
CA TRP A 116 -22.22 23.16 3.04
C TRP A 116 -21.48 24.25 2.24
N PHE A 117 -20.51 23.87 1.41
CA PHE A 117 -19.79 24.82 0.56
C PHE A 117 -20.71 25.48 -0.49
N ALA A 118 -21.63 24.73 -1.09
CA ALA A 118 -22.67 25.30 -1.96
C ALA A 118 -23.51 26.34 -1.20
N GLY A 119 -23.93 26.03 0.03
CA GLY A 119 -24.66 26.97 0.90
C GLY A 119 -23.85 28.23 1.27
N LEU A 120 -22.54 28.11 1.50
CA LEU A 120 -21.64 29.24 1.77
C LEU A 120 -21.58 30.20 0.56
N VAL A 121 -21.48 29.66 -0.65
CA VAL A 121 -21.47 30.45 -1.89
C VAL A 121 -22.85 31.06 -2.17
N ASN A 122 -23.92 30.30 -1.94
CA ASN A 122 -25.30 30.73 -2.19
C ASN A 122 -25.86 31.68 -1.11
N GLY A 123 -25.22 31.74 0.07
CA GLY A 123 -25.69 32.56 1.20
C GLY A 123 -26.88 31.96 1.95
N THR A 124 -27.09 30.64 1.86
CA THR A 124 -28.24 29.94 2.45
C THR A 124 -27.95 29.28 3.80
N LEU A 125 -26.75 29.48 4.35
CA LEU A 125 -26.36 28.95 5.66
C LEU A 125 -26.77 29.90 6.79
N ASP A 126 -27.55 29.40 7.75
CA ASP A 126 -27.90 30.10 8.98
C ASP A 126 -26.65 30.59 9.74
N GLY A 127 -26.65 31.87 10.16
CA GLY A 127 -25.56 32.52 10.88
C GLY A 127 -24.23 32.71 10.12
N VAL A 128 -24.11 32.24 8.87
CA VAL A 128 -22.85 32.29 8.09
C VAL A 128 -22.98 33.26 6.93
N LYS A 129 -22.10 34.27 6.89
CA LYS A 129 -22.08 35.26 5.80
C LYS A 129 -21.72 34.60 4.46
N GLN A 130 -22.49 34.90 3.41
CA GLN A 130 -22.19 34.49 2.04
C GLN A 130 -20.75 34.81 1.64
N ASN A 131 -20.06 33.85 1.01
CA ASN A 131 -18.74 34.05 0.44
C ASN A 131 -18.65 33.46 -0.99
N ARG A 132 -18.86 34.33 -1.99
CA ARG A 132 -18.77 34.00 -3.42
C ARG A 132 -17.34 33.77 -3.92
N LEU A 133 -16.35 34.25 -3.17
CA LEU A 133 -14.91 34.17 -3.45
C LEU A 133 -14.22 32.99 -2.73
N ALA A 134 -14.99 32.14 -2.03
CA ALA A 134 -14.43 31.03 -1.27
C ALA A 134 -13.72 30.03 -2.20
N ASN A 135 -12.44 29.75 -1.95
CA ASN A 135 -11.71 28.71 -2.67
C ASN A 135 -11.96 27.34 -2.04
N ALA A 136 -11.99 26.27 -2.84
CA ALA A 136 -12.15 24.91 -2.32
C ALA A 136 -11.32 23.87 -3.07
N VAL A 137 -10.93 22.81 -2.36
CA VAL A 137 -10.21 21.66 -2.93
C VAL A 137 -10.85 20.34 -2.52
N LEU A 138 -11.04 19.44 -3.47
CA LEU A 138 -11.48 18.07 -3.18
C LEU A 138 -10.31 17.22 -2.68
N THR A 139 -10.45 16.68 -1.48
CA THR A 139 -9.46 15.75 -0.86
C THR A 139 -9.79 14.28 -1.13
N ALA A 140 -11.05 13.99 -1.47
CA ALA A 140 -11.57 12.66 -1.79
C ALA A 140 -12.52 12.71 -2.99
N ASN A 141 -12.84 11.55 -3.58
CA ASN A 141 -14.00 11.45 -4.46
C ASN A 141 -15.26 11.57 -3.60
N ILE A 142 -16.20 12.41 -4.05
CA ILE A 142 -17.46 12.68 -3.37
C ILE A 142 -18.56 11.87 -4.03
N THR A 143 -19.37 11.16 -3.24
CA THR A 143 -20.55 10.43 -3.72
C THR A 143 -21.73 10.81 -2.85
N VAL A 144 -22.78 11.34 -3.47
CA VAL A 144 -24.00 11.80 -2.79
C VAL A 144 -25.01 10.66 -2.75
N ASN A 145 -25.53 10.25 -3.91
CA ASN A 145 -26.36 9.07 -4.11
C ASN A 145 -25.52 7.94 -4.75
N GLU A 146 -25.59 6.69 -4.26
CA GLU A 146 -24.79 5.58 -4.81
C GLU A 146 -25.47 4.91 -6.02
N ASN A 147 -24.78 4.85 -7.18
CA ASN A 147 -25.28 4.22 -8.42
C ASN A 147 -26.58 4.88 -8.90
N LEU A 148 -26.61 6.22 -8.90
CA LEU A 148 -27.81 7.01 -9.18
C LEU A 148 -28.42 6.65 -10.53
N LEU A 149 -27.62 6.66 -11.61
CA LEU A 149 -28.12 6.40 -12.97
C LEU A 149 -28.62 4.96 -13.17
N GLU A 150 -28.08 3.98 -12.44
CA GLU A 150 -28.59 2.60 -12.43
C GLU A 150 -29.88 2.45 -11.58
N SER A 151 -30.20 3.44 -10.73
CA SER A 151 -31.30 3.41 -9.77
C SER A 151 -32.51 4.29 -10.16
N LEU A 152 -32.38 5.13 -11.20
CA LEU A 152 -33.48 5.94 -11.74
C LEU A 152 -34.57 5.03 -12.33
N GLN A 153 -35.80 5.27 -11.89
CA GLN A 153 -37.02 4.69 -12.45
C GLN A 153 -37.77 5.78 -13.21
N TYR A 154 -38.44 5.38 -14.29
CA TYR A 154 -39.17 6.30 -15.15
C TYR A 154 -40.65 5.91 -15.22
N ASP A 155 -41.54 6.90 -15.33
CA ASP A 155 -42.97 6.70 -15.63
C ASP A 155 -43.21 6.41 -17.13
N THR A 156 -44.48 6.34 -17.53
CA THR A 156 -44.88 6.09 -18.93
C THR A 156 -44.58 7.28 -19.85
N GLU A 157 -44.40 8.47 -19.28
CA GLU A 157 -44.14 9.74 -19.94
C GLU A 157 -42.63 10.04 -20.04
N GLY A 158 -41.79 9.22 -19.41
CA GLY A 158 -40.33 9.34 -19.42
C GLY A 158 -39.74 10.27 -18.36
N ASN A 159 -40.51 10.66 -17.33
CA ASN A 159 -40.01 11.43 -16.19
C ASN A 159 -39.52 10.50 -15.08
N VAL A 160 -38.59 10.99 -14.25
CA VAL A 160 -38.07 10.22 -13.11
C VAL A 160 -39.15 10.08 -12.04
N SER A 161 -39.64 8.87 -11.83
CA SER A 161 -40.78 8.56 -10.95
C SER A 161 -40.37 8.31 -9.48
N ASN A 162 -39.11 7.98 -9.22
CA ASN A 162 -38.57 7.78 -7.86
C ASN A 162 -37.65 8.91 -7.37
N GLY A 163 -37.86 10.14 -7.86
CA GLY A 163 -37.00 11.29 -7.54
C GLY A 163 -36.89 11.61 -6.05
N SER A 164 -37.96 11.34 -5.28
CA SER A 164 -38.02 11.52 -3.83
C SER A 164 -37.10 10.59 -3.02
N ASP A 165 -36.58 9.52 -3.63
CA ASP A 165 -35.68 8.57 -2.97
C ASP A 165 -34.24 9.11 -2.86
N PHE A 166 -33.92 10.19 -3.59
CA PHE A 166 -32.57 10.73 -3.73
C PHE A 166 -32.40 12.06 -2.98
N ILE A 167 -31.18 12.31 -2.50
CA ILE A 167 -30.80 13.63 -2.01
C ILE A 167 -30.70 14.57 -3.22
N SER A 168 -31.59 15.55 -3.29
CA SER A 168 -31.62 16.57 -4.35
C SER A 168 -30.44 17.54 -4.22
N TRP A 169 -29.83 17.89 -5.35
CA TRP A 169 -28.66 18.75 -5.45
C TRP A 169 -29.04 20.21 -5.68
N THR A 170 -28.49 21.11 -4.86
CA THR A 170 -28.52 22.56 -5.09
C THR A 170 -27.17 22.98 -5.65
N PRO A 171 -27.09 23.58 -6.86
CA PRO A 171 -25.83 23.99 -7.47
C PRO A 171 -25.01 24.96 -6.62
N ILE A 172 -23.69 24.94 -6.79
CA ILE A 172 -22.82 26.01 -6.26
C ILE A 172 -23.03 27.26 -7.13
N ALA A 173 -23.27 28.41 -6.51
CA ALA A 173 -23.77 29.61 -7.18
C ALA A 173 -25.05 29.32 -8.00
N ASP A 174 -26.10 28.95 -7.25
CA ASP A 174 -27.43 28.66 -7.79
C ASP A 174 -28.17 29.93 -8.26
N CYS A 175 -29.22 29.69 -9.04
CA CYS A 175 -30.08 30.69 -9.64
C CYS A 175 -31.54 30.21 -9.54
N MET A 176 -32.10 30.24 -8.32
CA MET A 176 -33.53 30.12 -8.09
C MET A 176 -34.16 31.51 -8.00
N GLU A 177 -35.34 31.67 -8.60
CA GLU A 177 -36.10 32.93 -8.63
C GLU A 177 -35.29 34.10 -9.22
N ASP A 178 -35.55 35.33 -8.76
CA ASP A 178 -34.93 36.57 -9.27
C ASP A 178 -33.46 36.77 -8.81
N HIS A 179 -32.86 35.81 -8.09
CA HIS A 179 -31.55 35.97 -7.44
C HIS A 179 -30.47 35.11 -8.12
N ILE A 180 -29.67 35.75 -8.97
CA ILE A 180 -28.52 35.12 -9.65
C ILE A 180 -27.28 35.20 -8.76
N THR A 181 -26.88 34.10 -8.14
CA THR A 181 -25.54 33.99 -7.54
C THR A 181 -24.52 33.66 -8.64
N GLN A 182 -23.32 34.23 -8.57
CA GLN A 182 -22.21 33.90 -9.47
C GLN A 182 -20.97 33.54 -8.66
N TYR A 183 -20.32 32.43 -8.99
CA TYR A 183 -19.11 31.97 -8.33
C TYR A 183 -17.87 32.71 -8.84
N SER A 184 -17.02 33.15 -7.90
CA SER A 184 -15.89 34.06 -8.12
C SER A 184 -14.56 33.51 -7.58
N GLY A 185 -14.57 32.35 -6.91
CA GLY A 185 -13.39 31.71 -6.34
C GLY A 185 -12.79 30.63 -7.26
N THR A 186 -11.75 29.94 -6.76
CA THR A 186 -11.16 28.75 -7.39
C THR A 186 -11.65 27.46 -6.74
N PHE A 187 -12.28 26.59 -7.52
CA PHE A 187 -12.66 25.23 -7.13
C PHE A 187 -11.74 24.22 -7.84
N ASP A 188 -10.85 23.58 -7.08
CA ASP A 188 -9.97 22.53 -7.60
C ASP A 188 -10.47 21.14 -7.20
N GLY A 189 -11.01 20.42 -8.19
CA GLY A 189 -11.38 19.02 -8.07
C GLY A 189 -10.22 18.09 -7.79
N ASN A 190 -8.97 18.53 -7.95
CA ASN A 190 -7.74 17.80 -7.63
C ASN A 190 -7.72 16.39 -8.27
N ASN A 191 -8.24 16.26 -9.49
CA ASN A 191 -8.43 14.99 -10.19
C ASN A 191 -9.29 13.98 -9.39
N LYS A 192 -10.31 14.47 -8.70
CA LYS A 192 -11.37 13.71 -8.02
C LYS A 192 -12.68 13.84 -8.78
N THR A 193 -13.60 12.94 -8.46
CA THR A 193 -14.96 12.96 -9.01
C THR A 193 -15.96 13.41 -7.97
N VAL A 194 -16.99 14.13 -8.41
CA VAL A 194 -18.26 14.27 -7.70
C VAL A 194 -19.28 13.38 -8.40
N SER A 195 -20.02 12.57 -7.63
CA SER A 195 -20.95 11.61 -8.19
C SER A 195 -22.28 11.51 -7.44
N GLY A 196 -23.31 11.02 -8.12
CA GLY A 196 -24.63 10.85 -7.53
C GLY A 196 -25.40 12.15 -7.35
N LEU A 197 -25.09 13.21 -8.10
CA LEU A 197 -25.86 14.45 -8.02
C LEU A 197 -27.19 14.27 -8.77
N TYR A 198 -28.31 14.51 -8.08
CA TYR A 198 -29.65 14.41 -8.65
C TYR A 198 -30.31 15.79 -8.64
N PHE A 199 -30.67 16.31 -9.80
CA PHE A 199 -31.52 17.50 -9.93
C PHE A 199 -32.60 17.24 -10.97
N ASN A 200 -33.84 17.56 -10.61
CA ASN A 200 -35.02 17.45 -11.46
C ASN A 200 -35.96 18.59 -11.09
N GLY A 201 -35.85 19.72 -11.78
CA GLY A 201 -36.55 20.95 -11.43
C GLY A 201 -36.49 21.98 -12.55
N ASN A 202 -36.92 23.20 -12.25
CA ASN A 202 -37.09 24.29 -13.21
C ASN A 202 -35.96 25.36 -13.19
N SER A 203 -34.82 25.08 -12.56
CA SER A 203 -33.71 26.03 -12.52
C SER A 203 -33.25 26.39 -13.94
N ILE A 204 -33.06 27.68 -14.17
CA ILE A 204 -32.55 28.21 -15.45
C ILE A 204 -31.04 28.00 -15.62
N ARG A 205 -30.32 27.58 -14.57
CA ARG A 205 -28.86 27.35 -14.55
C ARG A 205 -28.50 26.16 -13.68
N ILE A 206 -28.13 25.04 -14.29
CA ILE A 206 -27.86 23.78 -13.58
C ILE A 206 -26.52 23.16 -14.01
N GLY A 207 -25.80 22.64 -13.01
CA GLY A 207 -24.62 21.80 -13.10
C GLY A 207 -24.09 21.48 -11.70
N LEU A 208 -22.81 21.11 -11.59
CA LEU A 208 -22.11 21.22 -10.30
C LEU A 208 -22.11 22.70 -9.85
N PHE A 209 -21.95 23.62 -10.80
CA PHE A 209 -22.13 25.06 -10.62
C PHE A 209 -23.36 25.54 -11.41
N GLY A 210 -24.12 26.49 -10.86
CA GLY A 210 -25.17 27.19 -11.59
C GLY A 210 -24.55 28.26 -12.50
N SER A 211 -23.83 29.21 -11.92
CA SER A 211 -23.11 30.26 -12.66
C SER A 211 -21.72 30.58 -12.10
N SER A 212 -20.75 30.83 -12.98
CA SER A 212 -19.52 31.57 -12.63
C SER A 212 -19.58 33.02 -13.15
N GLU A 213 -18.74 33.90 -12.59
CA GLU A 213 -18.36 35.18 -13.21
C GLU A 213 -16.89 35.14 -13.68
N ALA A 214 -16.37 36.25 -14.22
CA ALA A 214 -15.08 36.32 -14.90
C ALA A 214 -13.89 35.77 -14.08
N ASP A 215 -13.90 35.98 -12.76
CA ASP A 215 -12.83 35.54 -11.84
C ASP A 215 -13.01 34.08 -11.38
N GLY A 216 -14.17 33.46 -11.64
CA GLY A 216 -14.48 32.11 -11.21
C GLY A 216 -13.70 31.04 -11.98
N ASN A 217 -12.97 30.19 -11.25
CA ASN A 217 -12.10 29.17 -11.83
C ASN A 217 -12.49 27.77 -11.36
N ILE A 218 -13.02 26.94 -12.26
CA ILE A 218 -13.46 25.57 -11.98
C ILE A 218 -12.50 24.61 -12.67
N LYS A 219 -11.75 23.80 -11.92
CA LYS A 219 -10.71 22.94 -12.50
C LYS A 219 -10.65 21.52 -11.96
N ASN A 220 -10.10 20.61 -12.75
CA ASN A 220 -9.69 19.24 -12.38
C ASN A 220 -10.80 18.37 -11.75
N VAL A 221 -12.09 18.62 -12.04
CA VAL A 221 -13.24 17.88 -11.47
C VAL A 221 -13.99 17.07 -12.54
N GLY A 222 -14.31 15.81 -12.21
CA GLY A 222 -15.20 14.96 -13.00
C GLY A 222 -16.58 14.82 -12.37
N VAL A 223 -17.65 15.19 -13.09
CA VAL A 223 -19.04 14.95 -12.68
C VAL A 223 -19.50 13.64 -13.32
N VAL A 224 -19.84 12.64 -12.52
CA VAL A 224 -20.10 11.26 -12.99
C VAL A 224 -21.32 10.67 -12.30
N ASP A 225 -22.01 9.68 -12.89
CA ASP A 225 -23.18 9.02 -12.26
C ASP A 225 -24.17 10.04 -11.67
N SER A 226 -24.49 11.07 -12.45
CA SER A 226 -25.26 12.24 -12.02
C SER A 226 -26.37 12.54 -13.04
N TYR A 227 -27.50 13.06 -12.60
CA TYR A 227 -28.68 13.36 -13.43
C TYR A 227 -29.13 14.79 -13.20
N PHE A 228 -29.17 15.59 -14.28
CA PHE A 228 -29.64 16.97 -14.24
C PHE A 228 -30.74 17.19 -15.29
N LYS A 229 -31.97 17.46 -14.84
CA LYS A 229 -33.06 17.98 -15.68
C LYS A 229 -33.40 19.39 -15.23
N GLY A 230 -33.18 20.37 -16.11
CA GLY A 230 -33.39 21.80 -15.87
C GLY A 230 -33.98 22.52 -17.08
N ASN A 231 -34.21 23.83 -16.98
CA ASN A 231 -34.90 24.59 -18.01
C ASN A 231 -33.97 25.02 -19.16
N ASN A 232 -33.09 26.00 -18.91
CA ASN A 232 -32.36 26.70 -19.97
C ASN A 232 -30.86 26.34 -20.07
N PHE A 233 -30.02 26.90 -19.19
CA PHE A 233 -28.57 26.74 -19.23
C PHE A 233 -28.16 25.48 -18.46
N VAL A 234 -28.17 24.35 -19.15
CA VAL A 234 -27.91 23.03 -18.56
C VAL A 234 -26.50 22.55 -18.91
N GLY A 235 -25.66 22.34 -17.90
CA GLY A 235 -24.30 21.82 -18.05
C GLY A 235 -23.96 20.73 -17.05
N GLY A 236 -23.05 19.82 -17.39
CA GLY A 236 -22.56 18.82 -16.42
C GLY A 236 -21.66 19.45 -15.35
N VAL A 237 -20.84 20.44 -15.72
CA VAL A 237 -19.91 21.13 -14.81
C VAL A 237 -20.47 22.48 -14.38
N CYS A 238 -20.97 23.29 -15.31
CA CYS A 238 -21.51 24.63 -15.02
C CYS A 238 -22.72 24.94 -15.90
N GLY A 239 -23.80 25.50 -15.36
CA GLY A 239 -24.94 25.96 -16.18
C GLY A 239 -24.51 27.08 -17.13
N ARG A 240 -24.03 28.20 -16.57
CA ARG A 240 -23.41 29.29 -17.32
C ARG A 240 -22.01 29.64 -16.82
N ASN A 241 -21.03 29.61 -17.71
CA ASN A 241 -19.65 30.00 -17.41
C ASN A 241 -19.29 31.35 -18.03
N ASP A 242 -19.00 32.35 -17.20
CA ASP A 242 -18.36 33.60 -17.65
C ASP A 242 -16.86 33.66 -17.25
N GLY A 243 -16.35 32.69 -16.47
CA GLY A 243 -14.96 32.53 -16.04
C GLY A 243 -14.18 31.40 -16.75
N THR A 244 -13.40 30.58 -16.03
CA THR A 244 -12.59 29.50 -16.62
C THR A 244 -13.00 28.10 -16.16
N ILE A 245 -13.24 27.19 -17.11
CA ILE A 245 -13.38 25.75 -16.87
C ILE A 245 -12.19 25.01 -17.49
N THR A 246 -11.41 24.30 -16.68
CA THR A 246 -10.21 23.59 -17.15
C THR A 246 -10.07 22.15 -16.63
N ASN A 247 -9.66 21.22 -17.49
CA ASN A 247 -9.38 19.82 -17.10
C ASN A 247 -10.60 19.12 -16.43
N CYS A 248 -11.82 19.49 -16.83
CA CYS A 248 -13.07 18.98 -16.26
C CYS A 248 -13.78 18.01 -17.19
N TYR A 249 -14.65 17.14 -16.66
CA TYR A 249 -15.42 16.24 -17.51
C TYR A 249 -16.80 15.89 -16.97
N ASN A 250 -17.70 15.53 -17.87
CA ASN A 250 -19.02 14.99 -17.56
C ASN A 250 -19.19 13.55 -18.05
N ALA A 251 -19.75 12.72 -17.18
CA ALA A 251 -20.26 11.38 -17.46
C ALA A 251 -21.63 11.15 -16.79
N GLY A 252 -22.38 12.23 -16.56
CA GLY A 252 -23.78 12.23 -16.12
C GLY A 252 -24.77 12.47 -17.27
N ASN A 253 -26.05 12.27 -17.00
CA ASN A 253 -27.14 12.46 -17.95
C ASN A 253 -27.76 13.85 -17.77
N LEU A 254 -27.84 14.62 -18.85
CA LEU A 254 -28.32 16.00 -18.87
C LEU A 254 -29.58 16.12 -19.73
N THR A 255 -30.56 16.89 -19.26
CA THR A 255 -31.82 17.16 -19.96
C THR A 255 -32.22 18.62 -19.82
N ALA A 256 -32.53 19.27 -20.93
CA ALA A 256 -33.10 20.62 -20.99
C ALA A 256 -34.51 20.59 -21.57
N ILE A 257 -35.43 21.32 -20.95
CA ILE A 257 -36.88 21.25 -21.25
C ILE A 257 -37.52 22.54 -21.73
N GLU A 258 -36.81 23.67 -21.72
CA GLU A 258 -37.34 24.95 -22.20
C GLU A 258 -37.09 25.13 -23.71
N SER A 259 -38.00 25.80 -24.42
CA SER A 259 -37.71 26.33 -25.75
C SER A 259 -36.58 27.38 -25.67
N ALA A 260 -35.71 27.46 -26.69
CA ALA A 260 -34.48 28.28 -26.67
C ALA A 260 -33.45 27.89 -25.60
N ALA A 261 -33.55 26.71 -24.98
CA ALA A 261 -32.55 26.23 -24.03
C ALA A 261 -31.15 26.01 -24.65
N THR A 262 -30.10 26.28 -23.89
CA THR A 262 -28.71 25.99 -24.28
C THR A 262 -28.11 24.92 -23.38
N ILE A 263 -27.88 23.72 -23.91
CA ILE A 263 -27.43 22.56 -23.15
C ILE A 263 -26.11 21.99 -23.70
N GLY A 264 -25.17 21.71 -22.81
CA GLY A 264 -23.93 21.03 -23.19
C GLY A 264 -23.34 20.13 -22.13
N GLY A 265 -22.54 19.14 -22.56
CA GLY A 265 -21.93 18.15 -21.66
C GLY A 265 -21.12 18.77 -20.52
N ILE A 266 -20.34 19.82 -20.81
CA ILE A 266 -19.57 20.58 -19.81
C ILE A 266 -20.36 21.81 -19.35
N CYS A 267 -20.85 22.61 -20.30
CA CYS A 267 -21.44 23.90 -20.02
C CYS A 267 -22.71 24.15 -20.85
N GLY A 268 -23.74 24.78 -20.28
CA GLY A 268 -24.91 25.23 -21.05
C GLY A 268 -24.56 26.42 -21.93
N TYR A 269 -24.23 27.56 -21.29
CA TYR A 269 -23.81 28.79 -21.94
C TYR A 269 -22.38 29.18 -21.53
N ASN A 270 -21.52 29.52 -22.49
CA ASN A 270 -20.14 29.96 -22.24
C ASN A 270 -19.86 31.37 -22.76
N GLY A 271 -19.69 32.31 -21.82
CA GLY A 271 -19.07 33.63 -22.02
C GLY A 271 -17.57 33.67 -21.71
N GLY A 272 -17.04 32.65 -21.01
CA GLY A 272 -15.65 32.54 -20.60
C GLY A 272 -14.82 31.52 -21.42
N THR A 273 -13.86 30.85 -20.78
CA THR A 273 -12.98 29.87 -21.45
C THR A 273 -13.30 28.43 -21.02
N ILE A 274 -13.41 27.52 -21.98
CA ILE A 274 -13.45 26.06 -21.73
C ILE A 274 -12.23 25.41 -22.40
N THR A 275 -11.39 24.74 -21.60
CA THR A 275 -10.15 24.12 -22.10
C THR A 275 -9.89 22.74 -21.49
N ASN A 276 -9.36 21.80 -22.28
CA ASN A 276 -9.01 20.45 -21.82
C ASN A 276 -10.19 19.68 -21.17
N CYS A 277 -11.42 19.89 -21.65
CA CYS A 277 -12.60 19.28 -21.06
C CYS A 277 -13.22 18.19 -21.95
N TYR A 278 -13.95 17.24 -21.38
CA TYR A 278 -14.60 16.21 -22.19
C TYR A 278 -15.95 15.71 -21.67
N ASN A 279 -16.80 15.28 -22.60
CA ASN A 279 -18.08 14.64 -22.27
C ASN A 279 -18.13 13.18 -22.73
N THR A 280 -18.61 12.32 -21.85
CA THR A 280 -19.01 10.94 -22.15
C THR A 280 -20.46 10.64 -21.73
N GLY A 281 -21.14 11.62 -21.13
CA GLY A 281 -22.52 11.52 -20.65
C GLY A 281 -23.55 11.85 -21.73
N THR A 282 -24.83 11.63 -21.46
CA THR A 282 -25.90 11.95 -22.42
C THR A 282 -26.33 13.41 -22.31
N VAL A 283 -26.58 14.04 -23.45
CA VAL A 283 -27.02 15.44 -23.57
C VAL A 283 -28.31 15.46 -24.39
N THR A 284 -29.42 15.93 -23.80
CA THR A 284 -30.75 15.86 -24.45
C THR A 284 -31.55 17.16 -24.29
N ALA A 285 -32.04 17.73 -25.39
CA ALA A 285 -33.06 18.78 -25.38
C ALA A 285 -34.41 18.21 -25.84
N THR A 286 -35.50 18.54 -25.14
CA THR A 286 -36.83 17.94 -25.40
C THR A 286 -37.85 18.87 -26.04
N ASP A 287 -37.63 20.18 -26.06
CA ASP A 287 -38.52 21.18 -26.68
C ASP A 287 -37.88 21.84 -27.91
N SER A 288 -38.59 22.76 -28.54
CA SER A 288 -38.32 23.36 -29.85
C SER A 288 -37.28 24.48 -29.80
N VAL A 289 -36.38 24.46 -30.81
CA VAL A 289 -35.32 25.44 -31.06
C VAL A 289 -34.29 25.55 -29.92
N ALA A 290 -33.52 24.48 -29.65
CA ALA A 290 -32.46 24.49 -28.64
C ALA A 290 -31.04 24.58 -29.25
N SER A 291 -30.06 25.11 -28.50
CA SER A 291 -28.63 24.98 -28.85
C SER A 291 -28.01 23.83 -28.05
N VAL A 292 -27.66 22.74 -28.73
CA VAL A 292 -27.33 21.43 -28.11
C VAL A 292 -25.92 20.99 -28.54
N GLY A 293 -24.97 20.96 -27.61
CA GLY A 293 -23.60 20.56 -27.92
C GLY A 293 -23.05 19.45 -27.03
N GLY A 294 -22.22 18.57 -27.60
CA GLY A 294 -21.54 17.54 -26.80
C GLY A 294 -20.63 18.10 -25.70
N VAL A 295 -20.04 19.28 -25.90
CA VAL A 295 -19.21 19.99 -24.91
C VAL A 295 -19.93 21.23 -24.37
N CYS A 296 -20.47 22.09 -25.22
CA CYS A 296 -21.12 23.34 -24.81
C CYS A 296 -22.42 23.60 -25.60
N GLY A 297 -23.49 24.10 -24.98
CA GLY A 297 -24.72 24.43 -25.71
C GLY A 297 -24.53 25.63 -26.63
N CYS A 298 -24.22 26.78 -26.04
CA CYS A 298 -23.90 28.02 -26.74
C CYS A 298 -22.56 28.59 -26.25
N SER A 299 -21.71 29.11 -27.15
CA SER A 299 -20.44 29.77 -26.77
C SER A 299 -20.13 31.03 -27.56
N ILE A 300 -20.08 32.18 -26.89
CA ILE A 300 -19.57 33.44 -27.46
C ILE A 300 -18.04 33.55 -27.38
N ALA A 301 -17.39 32.61 -26.69
CA ALA A 301 -15.98 32.68 -26.30
C ALA A 301 -15.22 31.35 -26.62
N PRO A 302 -13.90 31.26 -26.43
CA PRO A 302 -13.09 30.15 -26.92
C PRO A 302 -13.40 28.79 -26.27
N ILE A 303 -13.42 27.74 -27.10
CA ILE A 303 -13.41 26.34 -26.67
C ILE A 303 -12.17 25.68 -27.28
N SER A 304 -11.29 25.11 -26.44
CA SER A 304 -10.04 24.51 -26.91
C SER A 304 -9.74 23.14 -26.30
N ASN A 305 -9.13 22.26 -27.10
CA ASN A 305 -8.60 20.97 -26.65
C ASN A 305 -9.66 20.11 -25.95
N CYS A 306 -10.89 20.11 -26.44
CA CYS A 306 -12.01 19.39 -25.82
C CYS A 306 -12.49 18.21 -26.68
N TYR A 307 -13.18 17.23 -26.08
CA TYR A 307 -13.81 16.18 -26.88
C TYR A 307 -15.17 15.71 -26.37
N ASN A 308 -15.98 15.13 -27.26
CA ASN A 308 -17.22 14.45 -26.90
C ASN A 308 -17.27 13.03 -27.45
N ILE A 309 -17.57 12.05 -26.61
CA ILE A 309 -17.97 10.70 -27.03
C ILE A 309 -19.36 10.30 -26.48
N GLY A 310 -20.02 11.22 -25.76
CA GLY A 310 -21.36 11.05 -25.24
C GLY A 310 -22.43 11.31 -26.30
N THR A 311 -23.61 10.71 -26.10
CA THR A 311 -24.76 10.90 -26.99
C THR A 311 -25.31 12.31 -26.87
N VAL A 312 -25.53 12.98 -28.01
CA VAL A 312 -26.17 14.30 -28.11
C VAL A 312 -27.48 14.12 -28.86
N THR A 313 -28.58 14.71 -28.38
CA THR A 313 -29.92 14.51 -28.96
C THR A 313 -30.78 15.75 -28.79
N ALA A 314 -31.52 16.12 -29.83
CA ALA A 314 -32.58 17.12 -29.81
C ALA A 314 -33.85 16.50 -30.42
N THR A 315 -35.02 16.81 -29.88
CA THR A 315 -36.31 16.34 -30.40
C THR A 315 -36.81 17.15 -31.59
N SER A 316 -36.49 18.45 -31.63
CA SER A 316 -36.86 19.38 -32.70
C SER A 316 -35.81 19.42 -33.81
N SER A 317 -36.27 19.40 -35.06
CA SER A 317 -35.45 19.57 -36.28
C SER A 317 -34.80 20.95 -36.39
N ASP A 318 -35.31 21.93 -35.66
CA ASP A 318 -34.93 23.34 -35.77
C ASP A 318 -33.89 23.73 -34.70
N SER A 319 -33.30 22.73 -34.03
CA SER A 319 -32.29 22.90 -32.99
C SER A 319 -30.87 22.85 -33.56
N ASP A 320 -30.03 23.79 -33.13
CA ASP A 320 -28.61 23.82 -33.46
C ASP A 320 -27.86 22.71 -32.68
N ILE A 321 -27.77 21.52 -33.28
CA ILE A 321 -27.14 20.33 -32.68
C ILE A 321 -25.74 20.05 -33.23
N SER A 322 -24.78 19.81 -32.33
CA SER A 322 -23.37 19.59 -32.68
C SER A 322 -22.66 18.62 -31.72
N GLY A 323 -21.67 17.90 -32.24
CA GLY A 323 -20.79 17.06 -31.42
C GLY A 323 -19.93 17.85 -30.44
N ILE A 324 -19.68 19.16 -30.67
CA ILE A 324 -18.88 20.02 -29.79
C ILE A 324 -19.70 21.17 -29.21
N CYS A 325 -20.09 22.14 -30.04
CA CYS A 325 -20.83 23.32 -29.60
C CYS A 325 -22.03 23.53 -30.52
N GLY A 326 -23.24 23.56 -29.96
CA GLY A 326 -24.47 23.70 -30.74
C GLY A 326 -24.46 25.00 -31.53
N TYR A 327 -24.33 26.11 -30.83
CA TYR A 327 -24.21 27.45 -31.41
C TYR A 327 -22.94 28.15 -30.94
N TYR A 328 -22.18 28.80 -31.83
CA TYR A 328 -20.92 29.46 -31.44
C TYR A 328 -20.58 30.71 -32.26
N TYR A 329 -19.94 31.67 -31.60
CA TYR A 329 -19.28 32.82 -32.23
C TYR A 329 -17.77 32.88 -31.91
N GLY A 330 -17.34 32.28 -30.79
CA GLY A 330 -15.94 32.18 -30.40
C GLY A 330 -15.19 31.09 -31.18
N PRO A 331 -13.84 31.13 -31.23
CA PRO A 331 -13.06 30.13 -31.94
C PRO A 331 -13.09 28.78 -31.23
N ILE A 332 -13.45 27.72 -31.98
CA ILE A 332 -13.29 26.33 -31.57
C ILE A 332 -11.96 25.82 -32.13
N LYS A 333 -11.08 25.27 -31.27
CA LYS A 333 -9.73 24.81 -31.67
C LYS A 333 -9.38 23.45 -31.07
N HIS A 334 -8.84 22.55 -31.88
CA HIS A 334 -8.42 21.20 -31.45
C HIS A 334 -9.51 20.44 -30.69
N CYS A 335 -10.76 20.56 -31.13
CA CYS A 335 -11.91 19.88 -30.53
C CYS A 335 -12.38 18.74 -31.43
N TYR A 336 -12.75 17.60 -30.84
CA TYR A 336 -13.07 16.37 -31.57
C TYR A 336 -14.29 15.65 -31.01
N HIS A 337 -15.16 15.10 -31.86
CA HIS A 337 -16.29 14.30 -31.39
C HIS A 337 -16.34 12.92 -32.05
N LEU A 338 -16.94 11.96 -31.36
CA LEU A 338 -17.20 10.64 -31.93
C LEU A 338 -18.19 10.77 -33.09
N ALA A 339 -17.84 10.17 -34.22
CA ALA A 339 -18.65 10.12 -35.43
C ALA A 339 -18.39 8.79 -36.18
N ASP A 340 -19.27 8.42 -37.11
CA ASP A 340 -19.08 7.25 -37.96
C ASP A 340 -18.01 7.48 -39.05
N THR A 341 -17.80 8.73 -39.45
CA THR A 341 -16.81 9.19 -40.42
C THR A 341 -16.04 10.40 -39.88
N GLU A 342 -14.89 10.69 -40.47
CA GLU A 342 -14.17 11.95 -40.22
C GLU A 342 -14.81 13.11 -41.01
N ASP A 343 -14.85 14.29 -40.41
CA ASP A 343 -15.36 15.52 -41.01
C ASP A 343 -14.56 16.78 -40.60
N GLU A 344 -14.86 17.90 -41.26
CA GLU A 344 -14.19 19.20 -41.05
C GLU A 344 -14.56 19.90 -39.73
N ASN A 345 -15.62 19.44 -39.05
CA ASN A 345 -16.11 20.00 -37.78
C ASN A 345 -15.53 19.26 -36.54
N GLY A 346 -14.60 18.33 -36.76
CA GLY A 346 -13.91 17.58 -35.70
C GLY A 346 -14.46 16.17 -35.49
N GLY A 347 -15.35 15.66 -36.34
CA GLY A 347 -15.75 14.27 -36.33
C GLY A 347 -14.55 13.33 -36.47
N LYS A 348 -14.47 12.33 -35.58
CA LYS A 348 -13.42 11.31 -35.57
C LYS A 348 -14.01 9.95 -35.26
N THR A 349 -13.53 8.93 -35.99
CA THR A 349 -14.02 7.56 -35.85
C THR A 349 -13.59 6.91 -34.55
N THR A 350 -14.32 5.87 -34.11
CA THR A 350 -13.91 5.03 -32.95
C THR A 350 -12.47 4.51 -33.08
N ALA A 351 -12.02 4.21 -34.30
CA ALA A 351 -10.66 3.75 -34.56
C ALA A 351 -9.59 4.85 -34.33
N GLN A 352 -9.88 6.10 -34.70
CA GLN A 352 -8.99 7.25 -34.47
C GLN A 352 -8.94 7.64 -32.98
N PHE A 353 -10.06 7.56 -32.27
CA PHE A 353 -10.08 7.70 -30.82
C PHE A 353 -9.25 6.60 -30.12
N ALA A 354 -9.28 5.37 -30.61
CA ALA A 354 -8.53 4.25 -30.04
C ALA A 354 -7.05 4.17 -30.49
N SER A 355 -6.66 4.85 -31.58
CA SER A 355 -5.30 4.77 -32.13
C SER A 355 -4.28 5.59 -31.35
N GLY A 356 -4.72 6.61 -30.61
CA GLY A 356 -3.87 7.66 -30.03
C GLY A 356 -3.87 8.97 -30.82
N GLU A 357 -4.47 9.01 -32.01
CA GLU A 357 -4.55 10.21 -32.86
C GLU A 357 -5.17 11.40 -32.12
N VAL A 358 -6.36 11.20 -31.54
CA VAL A 358 -7.08 12.28 -30.85
C VAL A 358 -6.30 12.77 -29.63
N ALA A 359 -5.67 11.88 -28.86
CA ALA A 359 -4.83 12.25 -27.72
C ALA A 359 -3.58 13.04 -28.12
N TYR A 360 -2.98 12.70 -29.28
CA TYR A 360 -1.89 13.48 -29.87
C TYR A 360 -2.36 14.87 -30.29
N LEU A 361 -3.47 14.97 -31.05
CA LEU A 361 -4.01 16.23 -31.56
C LEU A 361 -4.43 17.19 -30.43
N LEU A 362 -5.11 16.68 -29.40
CA LEU A 362 -5.45 17.42 -28.17
C LEU A 362 -4.20 17.95 -27.45
N SER A 363 -3.10 17.19 -27.47
CA SER A 363 -1.82 17.62 -26.89
C SER A 363 -1.14 18.73 -27.69
N GLN A 364 -1.31 18.77 -29.02
CA GLN A 364 -0.70 19.81 -29.86
C GLN A 364 -1.28 21.19 -29.56
N GLY A 365 -2.60 21.27 -29.32
CA GLY A 365 -3.28 22.51 -28.92
C GLY A 365 -2.94 23.03 -27.51
N CYS A 366 -2.08 22.33 -26.77
CA CYS A 366 -1.51 22.79 -25.50
C CYS A 366 -0.10 23.40 -25.66
N THR A 367 0.50 23.38 -26.86
CA THR A 367 1.89 23.80 -27.10
C THR A 367 2.07 25.30 -26.84
N VAL A 368 3.15 25.65 -26.12
CA VAL A 368 3.52 27.03 -25.79
C VAL A 368 4.67 27.50 -26.69
N GLY A 369 4.50 28.66 -27.33
CA GLY A 369 5.44 29.24 -28.30
C GLY A 369 4.96 29.14 -29.75
N GLU A 370 5.61 29.90 -30.65
CA GLU A 370 5.37 29.88 -32.09
C GLU A 370 6.70 29.65 -32.84
N GLY A 371 6.65 29.01 -34.01
CA GLY A 371 7.83 28.75 -34.85
C GLY A 371 8.65 27.52 -34.44
N GLU A 372 9.92 27.47 -34.85
CA GLU A 372 10.81 26.32 -34.65
C GLU A 372 11.21 26.10 -33.18
N ASP A 373 11.03 27.12 -32.32
CA ASP A 373 11.28 27.07 -30.87
C ASP A 373 10.08 26.57 -30.04
N ALA A 374 8.96 26.20 -30.67
CA ALA A 374 7.75 25.78 -29.97
C ALA A 374 7.95 24.46 -29.21
N VAL A 375 7.84 24.49 -27.87
CA VAL A 375 8.12 23.32 -27.02
C VAL A 375 6.92 22.37 -27.04
N THR A 376 6.94 21.44 -27.99
CA THR A 376 5.89 20.41 -28.17
C THR A 376 5.62 19.68 -26.85
N TYR A 377 4.34 19.49 -26.51
CA TYR A 377 3.86 18.88 -25.25
C TYR A 377 4.15 19.63 -23.95
N SER A 378 4.75 20.83 -23.96
CA SER A 378 4.82 21.67 -22.76
C SER A 378 3.39 21.99 -22.31
N GLY A 379 3.06 21.75 -21.03
CA GLY A 379 1.71 22.00 -20.49
C GLY A 379 0.59 21.02 -20.89
N SER A 380 0.80 20.06 -21.80
CA SER A 380 -0.28 19.10 -22.14
C SER A 380 -0.64 18.19 -20.96
N VAL A 381 -1.93 18.19 -20.59
CA VAL A 381 -2.55 17.26 -19.64
C VAL A 381 -3.03 15.96 -20.29
N TRP A 382 -3.05 15.91 -21.63
CA TRP A 382 -3.66 14.82 -22.39
C TRP A 382 -2.71 13.63 -22.57
N GLY A 383 -3.27 12.42 -22.50
CA GLY A 383 -2.56 11.17 -22.76
C GLY A 383 -3.52 10.01 -23.04
N GLN A 384 -2.97 8.89 -23.50
CA GLN A 384 -3.70 7.65 -23.77
C GLN A 384 -2.71 6.48 -23.77
N ALA A 385 -2.90 5.47 -22.92
CA ALA A 385 -2.10 4.25 -23.02
C ALA A 385 -2.56 3.44 -24.23
N LEU A 386 -1.64 2.98 -25.07
CA LEU A 386 -1.95 2.30 -26.33
C LEU A 386 -1.67 0.79 -26.25
N GLY A 387 -2.22 0.03 -27.21
CA GLY A 387 -2.06 -1.42 -27.35
C GLY A 387 -3.14 -2.26 -26.65
N GLY A 388 -2.96 -3.58 -26.60
CA GLY A 388 -4.03 -4.56 -26.26
C GLY A 388 -4.60 -4.54 -24.82
N ASN A 389 -4.15 -3.61 -23.97
CA ASN A 389 -4.78 -3.28 -22.67
C ASN A 389 -4.73 -1.76 -22.41
N GLY A 390 -4.68 -0.95 -23.47
CA GLY A 390 -4.66 0.50 -23.41
C GLY A 390 -6.00 1.12 -23.04
N ASP A 391 -6.01 2.44 -22.92
CA ASP A 391 -7.24 3.23 -22.76
C ASP A 391 -7.92 3.36 -24.14
N THR A 392 -9.24 3.19 -24.18
CA THR A 392 -10.03 3.28 -25.42
C THR A 392 -10.13 4.70 -25.97
N TYR A 393 -9.97 5.71 -25.10
CA TYR A 393 -10.16 7.13 -25.39
C TYR A 393 -9.06 7.95 -24.69
N PRO A 394 -8.82 9.22 -25.13
CA PRO A 394 -7.93 10.14 -24.42
C PRO A 394 -8.36 10.39 -22.98
N VAL A 395 -7.39 10.62 -22.10
CA VAL A 395 -7.59 10.92 -20.68
C VAL A 395 -6.72 12.08 -20.23
N LEU A 396 -7.16 12.75 -19.16
CA LEU A 396 -6.41 13.80 -18.46
C LEU A 396 -5.32 13.18 -17.57
N ASP A 397 -4.35 12.50 -18.20
CA ASP A 397 -3.19 11.89 -17.55
C ASP A 397 -1.95 12.05 -18.45
N SER A 398 -1.22 13.15 -18.22
CA SER A 398 0.00 13.50 -18.96
C SER A 398 1.13 12.48 -18.80
N THR A 399 1.03 11.51 -17.88
CA THR A 399 2.00 10.41 -17.79
C THR A 399 1.86 9.39 -18.93
N LYS A 400 0.74 9.44 -19.67
CA LYS A 400 0.42 8.54 -20.78
C LYS A 400 0.60 9.20 -22.16
N ARG A 401 1.63 10.04 -22.33
CA ARG A 401 1.89 10.77 -23.59
C ARG A 401 1.81 9.89 -24.84
N VAL A 402 1.30 10.48 -25.91
CA VAL A 402 1.26 9.88 -27.25
C VAL A 402 2.09 10.71 -28.22
N TYR A 403 2.98 10.04 -28.94
CA TYR A 403 3.83 10.58 -29.99
C TYR A 403 3.33 10.11 -31.35
N GLN A 404 3.32 11.02 -32.34
CA GLN A 404 3.27 10.62 -33.74
C GLN A 404 4.70 10.27 -34.17
N VAL A 405 4.91 9.04 -34.62
CA VAL A 405 6.22 8.51 -35.03
C VAL A 405 6.14 7.92 -36.43
N ASP A 406 7.27 7.86 -37.13
CA ASP A 406 7.36 7.11 -38.38
C ASP A 406 7.40 5.61 -38.08
N LYS A 407 6.52 4.85 -38.74
CA LYS A 407 6.64 3.40 -38.89
C LYS A 407 7.18 3.11 -40.28
N TYR A 408 8.34 2.47 -40.33
CA TYR A 408 9.04 2.09 -41.55
C TYR A 408 8.71 0.64 -41.94
N ASP A 409 8.49 0.42 -43.24
CA ASP A 409 8.21 -0.92 -43.79
C ASP A 409 9.45 -1.82 -43.82
N GLY A 410 10.65 -1.23 -43.75
CA GLY A 410 11.94 -1.90 -43.63
C GLY A 410 12.59 -1.71 -42.26
N CYS A 411 13.88 -2.00 -42.19
CA CYS A 411 14.68 -1.92 -40.96
C CYS A 411 15.55 -0.66 -40.91
N GLU A 412 16.11 -0.34 -39.74
CA GLU A 412 16.89 0.89 -39.48
C GLU A 412 17.99 1.19 -40.53
N GLY A 413 18.70 0.16 -41.01
CA GLY A 413 19.74 0.31 -42.04
C GLY A 413 19.23 0.44 -43.49
N LYS A 414 17.95 0.13 -43.74
CA LYS A 414 17.28 0.28 -45.05
C LYS A 414 15.76 0.47 -44.84
N PRO A 415 15.33 1.66 -44.37
CA PRO A 415 13.98 1.89 -43.85
C PRO A 415 12.83 1.66 -44.84
N GLY A 416 13.07 1.85 -46.15
CA GLY A 416 11.98 1.85 -47.13
C GLY A 416 11.05 3.05 -46.94
N SER A 417 9.77 2.88 -47.26
CA SER A 417 8.71 3.87 -47.02
C SER A 417 8.36 3.98 -45.53
N SER A 418 7.87 5.16 -45.11
CA SER A 418 7.28 5.34 -43.79
C SER A 418 5.78 5.68 -43.87
N THR A 419 5.08 5.32 -42.79
CA THR A 419 3.72 5.75 -42.49
C THR A 419 3.70 6.39 -41.10
N LYS A 420 2.88 7.43 -40.89
CA LYS A 420 2.72 8.02 -39.55
C LYS A 420 1.82 7.14 -38.71
N VAL A 421 2.28 6.79 -37.51
CA VAL A 421 1.52 6.03 -36.51
C VAL A 421 1.64 6.69 -35.13
N TYR A 422 0.82 6.27 -34.19
CA TYR A 422 0.81 6.79 -32.83
C TYR A 422 1.37 5.78 -31.83
N SER A 423 2.19 6.24 -30.89
CA SER A 423 2.95 5.40 -29.96
C SER A 423 3.12 6.06 -28.59
N ASN A 424 3.26 5.27 -27.52
CA ASN A 424 3.71 5.79 -26.22
C ASN A 424 5.24 5.89 -26.11
N GLN A 425 5.98 5.48 -27.14
CA GLN A 425 7.42 5.72 -27.30
C GLN A 425 7.63 6.82 -28.33
N SER A 426 8.63 7.69 -28.10
CA SER A 426 8.99 8.78 -29.03
C SER A 426 9.93 8.34 -30.16
N THR A 427 10.25 7.06 -30.25
CA THR A 427 11.13 6.47 -31.26
C THR A 427 10.34 5.93 -32.45
N SER A 428 10.90 6.07 -33.65
CA SER A 428 10.38 5.42 -34.86
C SER A 428 10.29 3.89 -34.69
N ILE A 429 9.36 3.30 -35.42
CA ILE A 429 9.08 1.86 -35.42
C ILE A 429 9.56 1.27 -36.74
N TYR A 430 10.16 0.09 -36.70
CA TYR A 430 10.62 -0.65 -37.87
C TYR A 430 9.95 -2.04 -37.87
N GLU A 431 9.69 -2.61 -39.04
CA GLU A 431 9.11 -3.96 -39.15
C GLU A 431 10.08 -5.05 -38.66
N GLU A 432 9.53 -6.20 -38.21
CA GLU A 432 10.34 -7.30 -37.67
C GLU A 432 11.29 -7.89 -38.72
N HIS A 433 12.58 -7.97 -38.36
CA HIS A 433 13.60 -8.56 -39.23
C HIS A 433 13.37 -10.06 -39.45
N SER A 434 13.27 -10.49 -40.72
CA SER A 434 13.44 -11.89 -41.10
C SER A 434 14.92 -12.19 -41.38
N PHE A 435 15.45 -13.30 -40.84
CA PHE A 435 16.88 -13.68 -40.95
C PHE A 435 17.05 -15.08 -41.52
N ALA A 436 17.97 -15.25 -42.48
CA ALA A 436 18.56 -16.55 -42.83
C ALA A 436 19.76 -16.86 -41.94
N TYR A 437 19.91 -18.10 -41.49
CA TYR A 437 21.02 -18.52 -40.62
C TYR A 437 21.93 -19.52 -41.33
N GLU A 438 23.24 -19.41 -41.12
CA GLU A 438 24.26 -20.34 -41.61
C GLU A 438 25.38 -20.54 -40.57
N PRO A 439 25.97 -21.75 -40.43
CA PRO A 439 27.10 -21.97 -39.53
C PRO A 439 28.38 -21.36 -40.11
N VAL A 440 29.23 -20.79 -39.26
CA VAL A 440 30.56 -20.27 -39.64
C VAL A 440 31.62 -21.36 -39.46
N GLU A 441 32.64 -21.35 -40.30
CA GLU A 441 33.81 -22.24 -40.15
C GLU A 441 34.42 -22.12 -38.74
N ASN A 442 34.91 -23.25 -38.20
CA ASN A 442 35.25 -23.52 -36.79
C ASN A 442 34.06 -23.83 -35.84
N GLY A 443 32.80 -23.79 -36.30
CA GLY A 443 31.68 -24.52 -35.68
C GLY A 443 31.16 -24.00 -34.33
N ASN A 444 31.69 -22.88 -33.82
CA ASN A 444 31.23 -22.21 -32.59
C ASN A 444 30.49 -20.89 -32.84
N ALA A 445 30.10 -20.61 -34.09
CA ALA A 445 29.38 -19.39 -34.45
C ALA A 445 28.33 -19.62 -35.55
N ILE A 446 27.24 -18.85 -35.49
CA ILE A 446 26.18 -18.78 -36.50
C ILE A 446 26.21 -17.38 -37.11
N LYS A 447 26.37 -17.29 -38.43
CA LYS A 447 26.13 -16.06 -39.18
C LYS A 447 24.64 -15.96 -39.48
N ALA A 448 24.10 -14.76 -39.31
CA ALA A 448 22.71 -14.43 -39.56
C ALA A 448 22.67 -13.26 -40.54
N THR A 449 21.92 -13.44 -41.62
CA THR A 449 21.77 -12.50 -42.73
C THR A 449 20.33 -12.03 -42.78
N CYS A 450 20.08 -10.73 -42.67
CA CYS A 450 18.73 -10.20 -42.82
C CYS A 450 18.26 -10.33 -44.27
N ASN A 451 17.11 -10.95 -44.52
CA ASN A 451 16.62 -11.17 -45.87
C ASN A 451 16.24 -9.84 -46.57
N GLU A 452 15.80 -8.84 -45.81
CA GLU A 452 15.29 -7.57 -46.34
C GLU A 452 16.40 -6.57 -46.75
N CYS A 453 17.45 -6.47 -45.94
CA CYS A 453 18.55 -5.51 -46.14
C CYS A 453 19.91 -6.13 -46.49
N GLY A 454 20.05 -7.45 -46.38
CA GLY A 454 21.31 -8.17 -46.63
C GLY A 454 22.39 -7.98 -45.55
N ALA A 455 22.11 -7.21 -44.48
CA ALA A 455 23.07 -6.99 -43.40
C ALA A 455 23.35 -8.30 -42.64
N THR A 456 24.62 -8.57 -42.33
CA THR A 456 25.08 -9.81 -41.70
C THR A 456 25.73 -9.56 -40.35
N TYR A 457 25.41 -10.39 -39.37
CA TYR A 457 26.05 -10.42 -38.05
C TYR A 457 26.43 -11.86 -37.70
N THR A 458 27.36 -12.03 -36.77
CA THR A 458 27.80 -13.36 -36.31
C THR A 458 27.56 -13.51 -34.81
N VAL A 459 26.80 -14.53 -34.43
CA VAL A 459 26.53 -14.94 -33.05
C VAL A 459 27.47 -16.08 -32.67
N LYS A 460 28.46 -15.79 -31.81
CA LYS A 460 29.45 -16.74 -31.29
C LYS A 460 28.94 -17.34 -29.97
N LEU A 461 28.91 -18.67 -29.83
CA LEU A 461 28.57 -19.36 -28.58
C LEU A 461 29.81 -19.44 -27.69
N THR A 462 29.70 -18.94 -26.46
CA THR A 462 30.84 -18.76 -25.53
C THR A 462 30.64 -19.58 -24.24
N ARG A 463 31.75 -20.01 -23.64
CA ARG A 463 31.75 -20.80 -22.39
C ARG A 463 31.22 -19.95 -21.22
N PRO A 464 30.75 -20.55 -20.11
CA PRO A 464 30.28 -19.81 -18.92
C PRO A 464 31.32 -19.00 -18.13
N ALA A 465 32.52 -18.77 -18.65
CA ALA A 465 33.64 -18.11 -17.98
C ALA A 465 33.99 -16.79 -18.67
N ALA A 466 34.58 -15.84 -17.92
CA ALA A 466 34.91 -14.51 -18.46
C ALA A 466 36.04 -14.54 -19.50
N THR A 467 36.87 -15.58 -19.48
CA THR A 467 37.91 -15.88 -20.47
C THR A 467 37.88 -17.37 -20.83
N SER A 468 38.52 -17.78 -21.93
CA SER A 468 38.52 -19.19 -22.37
C SER A 468 39.21 -20.15 -21.41
N ASP A 469 40.13 -19.62 -20.61
CA ASP A 469 41.20 -20.34 -19.92
C ASP A 469 40.93 -20.49 -18.40
N GLU A 470 39.95 -19.75 -17.88
CA GLU A 470 39.53 -19.82 -16.49
C GLU A 470 38.77 -21.13 -16.20
N LYS A 471 39.24 -21.89 -15.21
CA LYS A 471 38.59 -23.14 -14.76
C LYS A 471 37.23 -22.84 -14.13
N ILE A 472 36.18 -23.46 -14.65
CA ILE A 472 34.83 -23.36 -14.07
C ILE A 472 34.75 -24.34 -12.90
N VAL A 473 34.74 -23.83 -11.67
CA VAL A 473 34.64 -24.66 -10.45
C VAL A 473 33.21 -24.60 -9.89
N TYR A 474 32.78 -25.66 -9.21
CA TYR A 474 31.52 -25.70 -8.47
C TYR A 474 31.47 -24.63 -7.36
N ASP A 475 30.46 -23.76 -7.40
CA ASP A 475 30.19 -22.73 -6.37
C ASP A 475 28.71 -22.70 -5.94
N GLY A 476 27.94 -23.72 -6.35
CA GLY A 476 26.51 -23.79 -6.11
C GLY A 476 25.63 -22.90 -7.02
N THR A 477 26.17 -22.24 -8.04
CA THR A 477 25.42 -21.41 -9.00
C THR A 477 25.19 -22.11 -10.36
N GLU A 478 24.24 -21.61 -11.15
CA GLU A 478 24.02 -22.06 -12.53
C GLU A 478 25.10 -21.51 -13.48
N LYS A 479 25.77 -22.36 -14.24
CA LYS A 479 26.81 -21.98 -15.20
C LYS A 479 26.22 -21.86 -16.61
N LYS A 480 25.92 -20.61 -17.00
CA LYS A 480 25.27 -20.28 -18.28
C LYS A 480 26.31 -19.95 -19.35
N ALA A 481 26.31 -20.73 -20.42
CA ALA A 481 27.02 -20.35 -21.65
C ALA A 481 26.45 -19.03 -22.18
N GLY A 482 27.31 -18.12 -22.63
CA GLY A 482 26.93 -16.82 -23.15
C GLY A 482 26.97 -16.77 -24.68
N THR A 483 26.59 -15.62 -25.24
CA THR A 483 26.69 -15.34 -26.68
C THR A 483 27.35 -13.99 -26.90
N ALA A 484 28.33 -13.93 -27.79
CA ALA A 484 28.94 -12.70 -28.26
C ALA A 484 28.46 -12.40 -29.69
N ILE A 485 28.17 -11.13 -29.99
CA ILE A 485 27.73 -10.70 -31.32
C ILE A 485 28.80 -9.79 -31.91
N ASP A 486 29.20 -10.08 -33.14
CA ASP A 486 30.07 -9.22 -33.94
C ASP A 486 29.20 -8.16 -34.64
N SER A 487 28.94 -7.05 -33.94
CA SER A 487 27.91 -6.07 -34.32
C SER A 487 28.49 -4.89 -35.12
N GLY A 488 28.52 -5.03 -36.45
CA GLY A 488 28.47 -3.86 -37.32
C GLY A 488 27.06 -3.25 -37.31
N ASN A 489 26.92 -2.01 -36.83
CA ASN A 489 25.71 -1.17 -36.74
C ASN A 489 24.41 -1.78 -37.30
N THR A 490 23.77 -2.64 -36.51
CA THR A 490 22.45 -3.21 -36.82
C THR A 490 21.66 -3.36 -35.51
N GLY A 491 20.48 -2.73 -35.43
CA GLY A 491 19.61 -2.69 -34.25
C GLY A 491 18.92 -4.01 -33.92
N ILE A 492 19.68 -5.08 -33.69
CA ILE A 492 19.17 -6.42 -33.41
C ILE A 492 18.88 -6.56 -31.91
N GLU A 493 17.62 -6.51 -31.53
CA GLU A 493 17.20 -6.85 -30.16
C GLU A 493 17.04 -8.37 -29.96
N ILE A 494 17.88 -8.88 -29.05
CA ILE A 494 17.61 -10.05 -28.17
C ILE A 494 17.56 -11.43 -28.85
N ILE A 495 18.64 -12.19 -28.65
CA ILE A 495 18.65 -13.66 -28.82
C ILE A 495 17.56 -14.27 -27.91
N PRO A 496 16.69 -15.18 -28.42
CA PRO A 496 15.57 -15.71 -27.64
C PRO A 496 15.99 -16.29 -26.28
N GLU A 497 15.21 -16.02 -25.23
CA GLU A 497 15.51 -16.39 -23.82
C GLU A 497 15.77 -17.90 -23.60
N ASN A 498 15.43 -18.75 -24.56
CA ASN A 498 15.60 -20.21 -24.53
C ASN A 498 16.40 -20.76 -25.73
N ALA A 499 17.14 -19.92 -26.47
CA ALA A 499 17.93 -20.33 -27.63
C ALA A 499 19.12 -21.24 -27.27
N ILE A 500 19.62 -21.17 -26.03
CA ILE A 500 20.67 -22.05 -25.51
C ILE A 500 20.04 -23.18 -24.70
N THR A 501 20.45 -24.40 -24.99
CA THR A 501 20.11 -25.61 -24.24
C THR A 501 21.37 -26.36 -23.80
N TYR A 502 21.25 -27.20 -22.77
CA TYR A 502 22.35 -27.89 -22.13
C TYR A 502 22.09 -29.39 -22.02
N ALA A 503 23.13 -30.20 -22.19
CA ALA A 503 23.12 -31.65 -21.99
C ALA A 503 24.33 -32.09 -21.15
N THR A 504 24.15 -33.11 -20.32
CA THR A 504 25.26 -33.74 -19.57
C THR A 504 25.95 -34.75 -20.48
N VAL A 505 27.28 -34.80 -20.47
CA VAL A 505 28.06 -35.71 -21.31
C VAL A 505 28.60 -36.87 -20.46
N THR A 506 28.20 -38.09 -20.79
CA THR A 506 28.66 -39.32 -20.14
C THR A 506 29.27 -40.24 -21.19
N ASN A 507 30.52 -40.68 -21.01
CA ASN A 507 31.26 -41.51 -21.97
C ASN A 507 31.23 -40.94 -23.41
N GLY A 508 31.36 -39.62 -23.55
CA GLY A 508 31.31 -38.91 -24.83
C GLY A 508 29.90 -38.66 -25.40
N THR A 509 28.86 -39.29 -24.84
CA THR A 509 27.48 -39.17 -25.33
C THR A 509 26.71 -38.10 -24.54
N PRO A 510 26.09 -37.10 -25.19
CA PRO A 510 25.23 -36.12 -24.52
C PRO A 510 23.85 -36.70 -24.17
N SER A 511 23.32 -36.28 -23.02
CA SER A 511 21.93 -36.52 -22.61
C SER A 511 20.92 -35.75 -23.48
N THR A 512 19.63 -35.91 -23.21
CA THR A 512 18.60 -34.99 -23.73
C THR A 512 18.92 -33.55 -23.34
N TYR A 513 18.79 -32.63 -24.30
CA TYR A 513 18.99 -31.20 -24.11
C TYR A 513 17.84 -30.56 -23.31
N SER A 514 18.17 -29.60 -22.44
CA SER A 514 17.22 -28.85 -21.60
C SER A 514 17.59 -27.36 -21.55
N THR A 515 16.62 -26.46 -21.36
CA THR A 515 16.90 -25.03 -21.12
C THR A 515 17.44 -24.74 -19.71
N THR A 516 17.53 -25.76 -18.84
CA THR A 516 18.11 -25.61 -17.50
C THR A 516 19.63 -25.66 -17.56
N ALA A 517 20.29 -24.57 -17.16
CA ALA A 517 21.75 -24.50 -17.10
C ALA A 517 22.31 -25.44 -16.00
N PRO A 518 23.46 -26.10 -16.25
CA PRO A 518 24.04 -27.00 -15.26
C PRO A 518 24.62 -26.23 -14.07
N LYS A 519 24.61 -26.89 -12.92
CA LYS A 519 25.16 -26.38 -11.65
C LYS A 519 26.21 -27.32 -11.04
N ASN A 520 26.04 -28.63 -11.24
CA ASN A 520 26.87 -29.67 -10.61
C ASN A 520 28.20 -29.85 -11.35
N ALA A 521 29.19 -30.46 -10.68
CA ALA A 521 30.43 -30.88 -11.30
C ALA A 521 30.17 -31.96 -12.36
N GLY A 522 30.92 -31.91 -13.46
CA GLY A 522 30.76 -32.81 -14.61
C GLY A 522 31.00 -32.12 -15.96
N THR A 523 30.95 -32.90 -17.03
CA THR A 523 31.13 -32.42 -18.41
C THR A 523 29.78 -32.17 -19.07
N TYR A 524 29.66 -31.04 -19.75
CA TYR A 524 28.42 -30.55 -20.35
C TYR A 524 28.63 -30.05 -21.78
N LYS A 525 27.58 -30.19 -22.59
CA LYS A 525 27.43 -29.49 -23.86
C LYS A 525 26.45 -28.34 -23.71
N ALA A 526 26.80 -27.17 -24.21
CA ALA A 526 25.84 -26.11 -24.52
C ALA A 526 25.58 -26.11 -26.03
N LYS A 527 24.31 -25.99 -26.42
CA LYS A 527 23.85 -25.93 -27.81
C LYS A 527 23.03 -24.67 -28.02
N LEU A 528 23.48 -23.80 -28.92
CA LEU A 528 22.70 -22.67 -29.42
C LEU A 528 21.92 -23.13 -30.66
N THR A 529 20.63 -22.84 -30.70
CA THR A 529 19.76 -23.09 -31.85
C THR A 529 19.05 -21.79 -32.25
N LEU A 530 19.19 -21.40 -33.51
CA LEU A 530 18.57 -20.20 -34.08
C LEU A 530 17.74 -20.57 -35.32
N GLY A 531 16.73 -19.75 -35.62
CA GLY A 531 15.80 -19.93 -36.74
C GLY A 531 14.64 -20.89 -36.47
N THR A 532 13.81 -21.10 -37.49
CA THR A 532 12.55 -21.89 -37.42
C THR A 532 12.28 -22.64 -38.72
N GLY A 533 11.59 -23.78 -38.64
CA GLY A 533 11.26 -24.60 -39.82
C GLY A 533 12.52 -25.13 -40.50
N ASN A 534 12.63 -24.91 -41.81
CA ASN A 534 13.80 -25.34 -42.60
C ASN A 534 15.05 -24.46 -42.40
N ASN A 535 14.92 -23.32 -41.72
CA ASN A 535 15.97 -22.34 -41.47
C ASN A 535 16.61 -22.50 -40.07
N ILE A 536 16.53 -23.70 -39.49
CA ILE A 536 17.10 -23.98 -38.15
C ILE A 536 18.59 -24.33 -38.29
N VAL A 537 19.45 -23.52 -37.66
CA VAL A 537 20.88 -23.81 -37.51
C VAL A 537 21.20 -24.05 -36.04
N SER A 538 22.18 -24.90 -35.76
CA SER A 538 22.67 -25.13 -34.40
C SER A 538 24.18 -25.34 -34.33
N ILE A 539 24.76 -24.87 -33.24
CA ILE A 539 26.18 -25.04 -32.90
C ILE A 539 26.32 -25.54 -31.46
N GLU A 540 27.41 -26.24 -31.15
CA GLU A 540 27.64 -26.86 -29.83
C GLU A 540 29.04 -26.55 -29.29
N ILE A 541 29.16 -26.31 -27.98
CA ILE A 541 30.45 -26.20 -27.28
C ILE A 541 30.50 -27.12 -26.06
N ASN A 542 31.68 -27.63 -25.74
CA ASN A 542 31.94 -28.43 -24.54
C ASN A 542 32.51 -27.57 -23.40
N PHE A 543 32.03 -27.78 -22.18
CA PHE A 543 32.66 -27.25 -20.97
C PHE A 543 32.55 -28.24 -19.81
N THR A 544 33.45 -28.09 -18.83
CA THR A 544 33.49 -28.94 -17.64
C THR A 544 33.37 -28.05 -16.42
N ILE A 545 32.52 -28.44 -15.48
CA ILE A 545 32.47 -27.86 -14.13
C ILE A 545 33.34 -28.79 -13.26
N GLU A 546 34.49 -28.29 -12.82
CA GLU A 546 35.38 -29.01 -11.90
C GLU A 546 34.77 -29.04 -10.50
N LYS A 547 35.10 -30.08 -9.73
CA LYS A 547 34.72 -30.18 -8.33
C LYS A 547 35.39 -29.07 -7.51
N ALA A 548 34.70 -28.61 -6.47
CA ALA A 548 35.32 -27.74 -5.47
C ALA A 548 36.22 -28.54 -4.52
N ALA A 549 37.28 -27.93 -3.99
CA ALA A 549 38.24 -28.63 -3.13
C ALA A 549 37.59 -29.24 -1.87
N SER A 550 36.67 -28.50 -1.23
CA SER A 550 35.89 -28.94 -0.07
C SER A 550 34.60 -28.11 0.10
N PRO A 551 33.60 -28.60 0.86
CA PRO A 551 32.44 -27.80 1.27
C PRO A 551 32.86 -26.57 2.10
N LEU A 552 32.22 -25.42 1.86
CA LEU A 552 32.56 -24.13 2.51
C LEU A 552 32.43 -24.18 4.05
N ASN A 553 31.66 -25.11 4.58
CA ASN A 553 31.43 -25.32 6.01
C ASN A 553 32.14 -26.56 6.58
N MET A 554 33.23 -27.00 5.94
CA MET A 554 34.05 -28.10 6.42
C MET A 554 34.51 -27.86 7.86
N PRO A 555 34.36 -28.83 8.77
CA PRO A 555 34.84 -28.72 10.15
C PRO A 555 36.35 -28.43 10.21
N GLU A 556 36.78 -27.71 11.24
CA GLU A 556 38.20 -27.54 11.55
C GLU A 556 38.85 -28.90 11.88
N ALA A 557 40.13 -29.05 11.55
CA ALA A 557 40.90 -30.29 11.76
C ALA A 557 41.16 -30.62 13.25
N ALA A 558 40.81 -29.71 14.18
CA ALA A 558 40.88 -29.94 15.61
C ALA A 558 39.72 -29.25 16.34
N MET A 559 39.30 -29.81 17.48
CA MET A 559 38.27 -29.21 18.33
C MET A 559 38.44 -29.57 19.81
N ALA A 560 38.05 -28.63 20.69
CA ALA A 560 38.17 -28.77 22.14
C ALA A 560 36.79 -28.63 22.82
N PRO A 561 35.96 -29.71 22.82
CA PRO A 561 34.62 -29.67 23.41
C PRO A 561 34.67 -29.50 24.94
N ALA A 562 33.53 -29.11 25.51
CA ALA A 562 33.38 -28.89 26.94
C ALA A 562 33.65 -30.16 27.77
N HIS A 563 34.05 -29.97 29.03
CA HIS A 563 34.30 -31.07 29.98
C HIS A 563 33.12 -32.04 30.12
N SER A 564 31.88 -31.57 29.93
CA SER A 564 30.65 -32.37 29.96
C SER A 564 30.48 -33.34 28.79
N THR A 565 31.18 -33.17 27.67
CA THR A 565 30.99 -33.96 26.44
C THR A 565 31.78 -35.26 26.49
N LYS A 566 31.10 -36.41 26.65
CA LYS A 566 31.75 -37.69 27.01
C LYS A 566 32.11 -38.59 25.83
N LYS A 567 31.48 -38.40 24.66
CA LYS A 567 31.80 -39.15 23.44
C LYS A 567 31.74 -38.27 22.18
N VAL A 568 32.37 -38.75 21.10
CA VAL A 568 32.45 -38.04 19.81
C VAL A 568 31.07 -37.63 19.28
N GLY A 569 30.11 -38.55 19.27
CA GLY A 569 28.76 -38.33 18.74
C GLY A 569 27.89 -37.34 19.54
N ASP A 570 28.33 -36.92 20.73
CA ASP A 570 27.69 -35.83 21.47
C ASP A 570 28.11 -34.45 20.93
N ILE A 571 29.15 -34.38 20.09
CA ILE A 571 29.62 -33.14 19.47
C ILE A 571 28.80 -32.85 18.21
N THR A 572 28.13 -31.70 18.20
CA THR A 572 27.40 -31.22 17.02
C THR A 572 28.38 -30.70 15.95
N LEU A 573 28.25 -31.20 14.72
CA LEU A 573 29.00 -30.73 13.55
C LEU A 573 28.21 -29.66 12.76
N PRO A 574 28.87 -28.88 11.88
CA PRO A 574 28.22 -27.97 10.93
C PRO A 574 27.20 -28.69 10.01
N ASP A 575 26.18 -27.95 9.57
CA ASP A 575 25.08 -28.48 8.74
C ASP A 575 25.57 -29.32 7.55
N GLY A 576 25.06 -30.55 7.42
CA GLY A 576 25.42 -31.45 6.33
C GLY A 576 26.67 -32.31 6.60
N TRP A 577 27.40 -32.10 7.70
CA TRP A 577 28.42 -33.02 8.18
C TRP A 577 27.89 -33.92 9.30
N ASN A 578 28.24 -35.20 9.24
CA ASN A 578 27.91 -36.20 10.27
C ASN A 578 29.18 -36.95 10.67
N TRP A 579 29.28 -37.40 11.93
CA TRP A 579 30.34 -38.32 12.33
C TRP A 579 30.17 -39.66 11.61
N SER A 580 31.29 -40.28 11.25
CA SER A 580 31.35 -41.66 10.78
C SER A 580 30.70 -42.60 11.80
N ASP A 581 29.93 -43.59 11.31
CA ASP A 581 29.26 -44.57 12.15
C ASP A 581 30.23 -45.39 13.02
N ASN A 582 31.50 -45.51 12.60
CA ASN A 582 32.55 -46.19 13.36
C ASN A 582 33.07 -45.34 14.54
N ASP A 583 33.04 -44.01 14.42
CA ASP A 583 33.74 -43.11 15.34
C ASP A 583 32.80 -42.47 16.37
N LYS A 584 31.50 -42.37 16.08
CA LYS A 584 30.48 -41.66 16.89
C LYS A 584 30.37 -42.13 18.35
N ASP A 585 30.65 -43.39 18.65
CA ASP A 585 30.53 -43.94 20.01
C ASP A 585 31.89 -43.98 20.76
N THR A 586 32.95 -43.42 20.16
CA THR A 586 34.27 -43.32 20.79
C THR A 586 34.24 -42.40 22.01
N VAL A 587 34.75 -42.89 23.15
CA VAL A 587 34.77 -42.19 24.44
C VAL A 587 35.89 -41.15 24.48
N LEU A 588 35.58 -39.96 25.00
CA LEU A 588 36.51 -38.85 25.15
C LEU A 588 37.05 -38.78 26.59
N THR A 589 38.30 -39.23 26.76
CA THR A 589 39.04 -39.09 28.03
C THR A 589 39.55 -37.66 28.17
N GLU A 590 39.58 -37.12 29.39
CA GLU A 590 39.96 -35.72 29.66
C GLU A 590 41.42 -35.46 29.30
N GLY A 591 41.69 -34.39 28.55
CA GLY A 591 43.03 -34.01 28.10
C GLY A 591 43.67 -34.95 27.06
N VAL A 592 43.04 -36.07 26.70
CA VAL A 592 43.54 -37.02 25.70
C VAL A 592 43.00 -36.65 24.32
N ALA A 593 43.89 -36.57 23.34
CA ALA A 593 43.52 -36.36 21.94
C ALA A 593 43.01 -37.66 21.31
N VAL A 594 41.83 -37.58 20.66
CA VAL A 594 41.18 -38.68 19.94
C VAL A 594 40.90 -38.23 18.50
N THR A 595 41.28 -39.02 17.51
CA THR A 595 40.95 -38.75 16.10
C THR A 595 39.62 -39.37 15.71
N ALA A 596 38.73 -38.62 15.07
CA ALA A 596 37.45 -39.10 14.54
C ALA A 596 37.15 -38.51 13.16
N THR A 597 36.43 -39.25 12.32
CA THR A 597 36.13 -38.88 10.94
C THR A 597 34.76 -38.22 10.83
N ALA A 598 34.70 -36.99 10.33
CA ALA A 598 33.48 -36.36 9.86
C ALA A 598 33.30 -36.60 8.36
N VAL A 599 32.09 -36.95 7.94
CA VAL A 599 31.72 -37.25 6.55
C VAL A 599 30.66 -36.24 6.09
N TYR A 600 30.87 -35.66 4.92
CA TYR A 600 29.87 -34.79 4.30
C TYR A 600 28.72 -35.62 3.71
N THR A 601 27.50 -35.14 3.93
CA THR A 601 26.23 -35.82 3.59
C THR A 601 25.22 -34.88 2.91
N GLY A 602 25.66 -33.68 2.51
CA GLY A 602 24.83 -32.75 1.73
C GLY A 602 24.40 -33.34 0.38
N ALA A 603 23.27 -32.87 -0.14
CA ALA A 603 22.71 -33.34 -1.42
C ALA A 603 23.61 -33.05 -2.64
N ASP A 604 24.62 -32.21 -2.46
CA ASP A 604 25.64 -31.78 -3.40
C ASP A 604 27.00 -32.49 -3.20
N LYS A 605 27.08 -33.52 -2.34
CA LYS A 605 28.31 -34.25 -1.97
C LYS A 605 29.27 -34.54 -3.14
N GLY A 606 28.77 -35.14 -4.23
CA GLY A 606 29.59 -35.51 -5.39
C GLY A 606 30.20 -34.34 -6.20
N ASN A 607 29.98 -33.09 -5.78
CA ASN A 607 30.58 -31.90 -6.39
C ASN A 607 31.88 -31.45 -5.70
N TYR A 608 32.36 -32.19 -4.68
CA TYR A 608 33.58 -31.87 -3.93
C TYR A 608 34.65 -32.95 -4.10
N GLU A 609 35.93 -32.58 -3.99
CA GLU A 609 37.02 -33.55 -3.92
C GLU A 609 37.17 -34.11 -2.51
N THR A 610 37.06 -33.25 -1.49
CA THR A 610 37.11 -33.66 -0.07
C THR A 610 35.70 -33.87 0.47
N GLU A 611 35.28 -35.13 0.62
CA GLU A 611 33.97 -35.52 1.16
C GLU A 611 34.03 -36.04 2.61
N SER A 612 35.23 -36.10 3.21
CA SER A 612 35.46 -36.50 4.60
C SER A 612 36.70 -35.82 5.17
N VAL A 613 36.71 -35.51 6.47
CA VAL A 613 37.85 -34.91 7.19
C VAL A 613 38.09 -35.66 8.50
N SER A 614 39.37 -35.90 8.83
CA SER A 614 39.77 -36.44 10.14
C SER A 614 40.03 -35.29 11.10
N ILE A 615 39.45 -35.37 12.29
CA ILE A 615 39.41 -34.29 13.28
C ILE A 615 40.03 -34.77 14.59
N THR A 616 40.95 -33.98 15.14
CA THR A 616 41.56 -34.23 16.45
C THR A 616 40.74 -33.58 17.56
N ILE A 617 40.10 -34.40 18.40
CA ILE A 617 39.20 -33.98 19.48
C ILE A 617 39.96 -34.09 20.81
N THR A 618 40.08 -32.99 21.55
CA THR A 618 40.66 -33.01 22.91
C THR A 618 39.67 -32.45 23.91
N ARG A 619 39.04 -33.32 24.70
CA ARG A 619 38.05 -32.91 25.72
C ARG A 619 38.73 -32.07 26.80
N ARG A 620 38.18 -30.89 27.07
CA ARG A 620 38.71 -29.96 28.08
C ARG A 620 38.70 -30.58 29.47
N VAL A 621 39.78 -30.37 30.22
CA VAL A 621 39.87 -30.67 31.65
C VAL A 621 39.00 -29.67 32.43
N CYS A 622 38.40 -30.07 33.56
CA CYS A 622 37.65 -29.17 34.43
C CYS A 622 38.58 -28.13 35.07
N ASP A 623 38.21 -26.85 35.06
CA ASP A 623 39.01 -25.76 35.66
C ASP A 623 38.58 -25.40 37.10
N HIS A 624 37.62 -26.14 37.65
CA HIS A 624 37.09 -26.03 39.01
C HIS A 624 36.54 -24.65 39.43
N LYS A 625 36.23 -23.74 38.49
CA LYS A 625 35.74 -22.38 38.84
C LYS A 625 34.29 -22.34 39.32
N ASN A 626 33.44 -23.26 38.86
CA ASN A 626 32.03 -23.33 39.24
C ASN A 626 31.87 -24.16 40.53
N THR A 627 31.68 -23.51 41.68
CA THR A 627 31.72 -24.17 43.00
C THR A 627 30.48 -23.92 43.88
N GLU A 628 30.36 -24.69 44.96
CA GLU A 628 29.38 -24.55 46.04
C GLU A 628 29.99 -24.93 47.39
N VAL A 629 29.45 -24.36 48.48
CA VAL A 629 29.82 -24.73 49.86
C VAL A 629 28.80 -25.72 50.41
N ARG A 630 29.27 -26.80 51.05
CA ARG A 630 28.48 -27.83 51.74
C ARG A 630 28.85 -27.87 53.22
N ASP A 631 27.99 -28.47 54.05
CA ASP A 631 28.27 -28.83 55.45
C ASP A 631 28.65 -27.68 56.41
N LYS A 632 28.37 -26.42 56.05
CA LYS A 632 28.58 -25.25 56.93
C LYS A 632 27.70 -25.35 58.19
N LYS A 633 28.29 -25.11 59.37
CA LYS A 633 27.62 -24.97 60.67
C LYS A 633 27.95 -23.62 61.27
N ASP A 634 26.97 -22.85 61.73
CA ASP A 634 27.26 -21.58 62.41
C ASP A 634 27.74 -21.80 63.86
N VAL A 635 28.61 -20.90 64.34
CA VAL A 635 29.20 -20.93 65.69
C VAL A 635 28.23 -20.35 66.73
N THR A 636 28.21 -20.91 67.94
CA THR A 636 27.39 -20.42 69.07
C THR A 636 28.27 -19.95 70.22
N CYS A 637 27.70 -19.53 71.35
CA CYS A 637 28.50 -19.14 72.53
C CYS A 637 29.24 -20.31 73.21
N THR A 638 28.82 -21.56 72.97
CA THR A 638 29.30 -22.76 73.67
C THR A 638 29.61 -23.95 72.76
N GLU A 639 29.32 -23.85 71.46
CA GLU A 639 29.66 -24.85 70.45
C GLU A 639 30.35 -24.20 69.27
N ASP A 640 31.43 -24.83 68.81
CA ASP A 640 32.14 -24.44 67.60
C ASP A 640 31.27 -24.59 66.34
N GLY A 641 31.50 -23.68 65.40
CA GLY A 641 30.98 -23.73 64.03
C GLY A 641 31.97 -24.37 63.05
N TYR A 642 31.59 -24.46 61.79
CA TYR A 642 32.40 -24.97 60.69
C TYR A 642 32.12 -24.15 59.42
N SER A 643 33.15 -23.69 58.71
CA SER A 643 33.00 -22.81 57.55
C SER A 643 32.35 -23.48 56.33
N GLY A 644 32.34 -24.81 56.27
CA GLY A 644 31.85 -25.61 55.15
C GLY A 644 32.91 -25.94 54.10
N ASP A 645 32.71 -27.06 53.39
CA ASP A 645 33.58 -27.63 52.37
C ASP A 645 33.17 -27.14 50.96
N VAL A 646 34.14 -26.69 50.15
CA VAL A 646 33.92 -26.15 48.80
C VAL A 646 34.07 -27.27 47.76
N TYR A 647 32.99 -27.57 47.02
CA TYR A 647 32.95 -28.56 45.96
C TYR A 647 32.76 -27.92 44.58
N CYS A 648 33.36 -28.51 43.53
CA CYS A 648 33.09 -28.12 42.14
C CYS A 648 31.79 -28.74 41.63
N LYS A 649 30.89 -27.94 41.07
CA LYS A 649 29.60 -28.40 40.51
C LYS A 649 29.76 -29.25 39.24
N ASP A 650 30.78 -28.96 38.44
CA ASP A 650 30.95 -29.56 37.10
C ASP A 650 31.55 -30.98 37.15
N CYS A 651 32.26 -31.31 38.24
CA CYS A 651 32.94 -32.61 38.40
C CYS A 651 32.85 -33.23 39.81
N THR A 652 32.12 -32.61 40.74
CA THR A 652 31.87 -33.05 42.13
C THR A 652 33.09 -33.26 43.04
N VAL A 653 34.29 -32.86 42.59
CA VAL A 653 35.54 -32.89 43.38
C VAL A 653 35.52 -31.83 44.49
N LEU A 654 36.05 -32.18 45.68
CA LEU A 654 36.33 -31.24 46.77
C LEU A 654 37.49 -30.33 46.37
N VAL A 655 37.23 -29.03 46.24
CA VAL A 655 38.20 -27.99 45.84
C VAL A 655 38.93 -27.42 47.06
N THR A 656 38.24 -27.21 48.18
CA THR A 656 38.85 -26.68 49.41
C THR A 656 38.08 -27.17 50.62
N ARG A 657 38.78 -27.60 51.67
CA ARG A 657 38.16 -28.04 52.92
C ARG A 657 37.92 -26.86 53.86
N GLY A 658 36.80 -26.88 54.57
CA GLY A 658 36.47 -25.91 55.59
C GLY A 658 37.32 -26.03 56.85
N PHE A 659 37.13 -25.09 57.77
CA PHE A 659 37.79 -25.04 59.07
C PHE A 659 36.79 -24.80 60.20
N VAL A 660 37.18 -25.22 61.42
CA VAL A 660 36.40 -25.06 62.64
C VAL A 660 36.50 -23.62 63.13
N ILE A 661 35.36 -23.04 63.54
CA ILE A 661 35.25 -21.68 64.06
C ILE A 661 34.98 -21.79 65.56
N THR A 662 35.99 -21.52 66.39
CA THR A 662 35.90 -21.72 67.84
C THR A 662 34.94 -20.75 68.51
N HIS A 663 34.15 -21.23 69.47
CA HIS A 663 33.14 -20.43 70.17
C HIS A 663 33.76 -19.29 71.01
N PRO A 664 33.17 -18.07 71.04
CA PRO A 664 33.71 -16.93 71.78
C PRO A 664 33.45 -16.96 73.30
N GLY A 665 32.70 -17.95 73.82
CA GLY A 665 32.25 -17.96 75.22
C GLY A 665 31.09 -16.99 75.47
N HIS A 666 30.77 -16.72 76.73
CA HIS A 666 29.76 -15.73 77.14
C HIS A 666 30.42 -14.38 77.47
N GLN A 667 29.89 -13.28 76.91
CA GLN A 667 30.25 -11.91 77.31
C GLN A 667 29.17 -11.39 78.25
N LEU A 668 29.50 -11.18 79.53
CA LEU A 668 28.53 -10.87 80.57
C LEU A 668 28.57 -9.39 81.00
N ARG A 669 27.39 -8.78 81.13
CA ARG A 669 27.19 -7.47 81.77
C ARG A 669 26.37 -7.60 83.05
N GLU A 670 26.80 -6.92 84.10
CA GLU A 670 26.09 -6.85 85.38
C GLU A 670 24.83 -5.96 85.30
N VAL A 671 23.79 -6.39 86.01
CA VAL A 671 22.60 -5.63 86.34
C VAL A 671 22.51 -5.58 87.86
N ALA A 672 22.69 -4.38 88.42
CA ALA A 672 22.72 -4.17 89.86
C ALA A 672 21.36 -4.46 90.52
N ALA A 673 21.40 -4.80 91.81
CA ALA A 673 20.21 -4.99 92.63
C ALA A 673 19.42 -3.68 92.78
N LYS A 674 18.10 -3.80 92.94
CA LYS A 674 17.18 -2.69 93.16
C LYS A 674 16.05 -3.12 94.09
N ASP A 675 15.81 -2.36 95.15
CA ASP A 675 14.78 -2.68 96.14
C ASP A 675 13.36 -2.58 95.57
N ALA A 676 12.47 -3.42 96.08
CA ALA A 676 11.05 -3.38 95.75
C ALA A 676 10.33 -2.22 96.46
N THR A 677 9.30 -1.68 95.82
CA THR A 677 8.42 -0.64 96.37
C THR A 677 6.98 -1.14 96.43
N ALA A 678 6.09 -0.39 97.08
CA ALA A 678 4.70 -0.80 97.29
C ALA A 678 3.91 -1.10 95.99
N THR A 679 4.38 -0.63 94.83
CA THR A 679 3.72 -0.83 93.53
C THR A 679 4.65 -1.32 92.41
N VAL A 680 5.96 -1.47 92.65
CA VAL A 680 6.94 -1.90 91.62
C VAL A 680 7.90 -2.91 92.22
N ALA A 681 7.99 -4.09 91.60
CA ALA A 681 8.91 -5.14 91.99
C ALA A 681 10.39 -4.73 91.83
N GLY A 682 11.21 -5.19 92.76
CA GLY A 682 12.67 -5.04 92.73
C GLY A 682 13.37 -6.21 92.04
N ASN A 683 14.70 -6.22 92.06
CA ASN A 683 15.51 -7.33 91.60
C ASN A 683 16.77 -7.51 92.46
N ILE A 684 17.26 -8.76 92.59
CA ILE A 684 18.64 -9.02 93.04
C ILE A 684 19.64 -8.69 91.92
N ALA A 685 20.94 -8.62 92.24
CA ALA A 685 21.97 -8.44 91.23
C ALA A 685 22.14 -9.72 90.39
N TYR A 686 22.37 -9.57 89.08
CA TYR A 686 22.59 -10.68 88.15
C TYR A 686 23.40 -10.22 86.92
N TYR A 687 23.88 -11.17 86.13
CA TYR A 687 24.60 -10.93 84.88
C TYR A 687 23.77 -11.38 83.68
N VAL A 688 23.89 -10.69 82.53
CA VAL A 688 23.23 -11.07 81.27
C VAL A 688 24.26 -11.20 80.15
N CYS A 689 24.12 -12.22 79.31
CA CYS A 689 25.00 -12.42 78.15
C CYS A 689 24.61 -11.50 77.00
N GLU A 690 25.54 -10.66 76.56
CA GLU A 690 25.33 -9.63 75.52
C GLU A 690 25.55 -10.15 74.09
N ASN A 691 26.11 -11.35 73.94
CA ASN A 691 26.23 -11.99 72.62
C ASN A 691 24.85 -12.16 71.98
N ALA A 692 24.69 -11.59 70.78
CA ALA A 692 23.41 -11.56 70.06
C ALA A 692 22.82 -12.97 69.91
N GLY A 693 21.55 -13.13 70.31
CA GLY A 693 20.83 -14.41 70.28
C GLY A 693 21.10 -15.36 71.45
N CYS A 694 22.02 -15.05 72.38
CA CYS A 694 22.31 -15.93 73.51
C CYS A 694 21.19 -15.93 74.57
N GLY A 695 20.76 -14.75 75.03
CA GLY A 695 19.59 -14.60 75.92
C GLY A 695 19.70 -15.21 77.33
N LYS A 696 20.89 -15.69 77.73
CA LYS A 696 21.18 -16.31 79.03
C LYS A 696 21.53 -15.30 80.12
N TYR A 697 21.23 -15.68 81.35
CA TYR A 697 21.36 -14.89 82.59
C TYR A 697 22.18 -15.71 83.59
N PHE A 698 22.99 -15.08 84.43
CA PHE A 698 23.91 -15.78 85.34
C PHE A 698 23.97 -15.11 86.71
N VAL A 699 24.20 -15.90 87.76
CA VAL A 699 24.39 -15.39 89.14
C VAL A 699 25.79 -14.78 89.30
N ASP A 700 26.75 -15.23 88.50
CA ASP A 700 28.17 -14.85 88.59
C ASP A 700 28.74 -14.38 87.24
N ASN A 701 29.72 -13.47 87.32
CA ASN A 701 30.42 -12.92 86.15
C ASN A 701 31.37 -13.93 85.45
N ALA A 702 31.53 -15.14 86.00
CA ALA A 702 32.32 -16.20 85.38
C ALA A 702 31.45 -17.17 84.54
N ALA A 703 30.17 -16.85 84.35
CA ALA A 703 29.18 -17.64 83.61
C ALA A 703 29.00 -19.09 84.13
N LYS A 704 29.33 -19.36 85.39
CA LYS A 704 29.30 -20.72 85.95
C LYS A 704 27.90 -21.17 86.35
N THR A 705 27.07 -20.24 86.80
CA THR A 705 25.75 -20.52 87.38
C THR A 705 24.67 -19.81 86.56
N GLU A 706 24.10 -20.50 85.58
CA GLU A 706 23.02 -19.97 84.74
C GLU A 706 21.72 -19.84 85.56
N ILE A 707 21.08 -18.66 85.49
CA ILE A 707 19.74 -18.41 86.04
C ILE A 707 18.72 -18.87 85.01
N THR A 708 18.26 -20.10 85.17
CA THR A 708 17.24 -20.72 84.31
C THR A 708 15.82 -20.26 84.65
N ASP A 709 15.53 -20.02 85.94
CA ASP A 709 14.28 -19.42 86.40
C ASP A 709 14.46 -17.92 86.71
N LYS A 710 13.98 -17.07 85.80
CA LYS A 710 14.06 -15.61 85.94
C LYS A 710 13.14 -15.05 87.04
N SER A 711 12.17 -15.81 87.54
CA SER A 711 11.34 -15.36 88.66
C SER A 711 12.15 -15.22 89.96
N SER A 712 13.20 -16.05 90.13
CA SER A 712 14.15 -15.97 91.24
C SER A 712 14.94 -14.66 91.30
N ILE A 713 14.98 -13.89 90.21
CA ILE A 713 15.64 -12.58 90.14
C ILE A 713 14.74 -11.49 90.76
N ILE A 714 13.41 -11.68 90.74
CA ILE A 714 12.42 -10.63 90.99
C ILE A 714 12.01 -10.62 92.47
N ILE A 715 12.03 -9.43 93.08
CA ILE A 715 11.55 -9.20 94.46
C ILE A 715 10.13 -8.63 94.37
N PRO A 716 9.06 -9.39 94.69
CA PRO A 716 7.68 -8.96 94.46
C PRO A 716 7.21 -7.84 95.40
N ALA A 717 6.26 -7.02 94.92
CA ALA A 717 5.62 -5.95 95.70
C ALA A 717 4.53 -6.50 96.65
N THR A 718 4.26 -5.78 97.75
CA THR A 718 3.50 -6.30 98.91
C THR A 718 2.03 -5.85 98.97
N GLY A 719 1.06 -6.75 98.70
CA GLY A 719 -0.33 -6.61 99.19
C GLY A 719 -1.46 -7.36 98.46
N GLY A 720 -2.23 -8.19 99.19
CA GLY A 720 -3.58 -8.74 98.86
C GLY A 720 -3.65 -9.72 97.66
N GLY A 721 -4.12 -10.99 97.75
CA GLY A 721 -5.36 -11.48 98.37
C GLY A 721 -6.54 -11.34 97.38
N SER A 722 -7.27 -12.36 96.92
CA SER A 722 -7.42 -13.78 97.33
C SER A 722 -8.14 -14.61 96.23
N SER A 723 -8.06 -15.96 96.27
CA SER A 723 -9.04 -16.96 95.70
C SER A 723 -9.41 -16.89 94.20
N SER A 724 -9.79 -17.93 93.45
CA SER A 724 -9.89 -19.41 93.50
C SER A 724 -10.42 -19.80 92.09
N GLY A 725 -10.23 -20.95 91.43
CA GLY A 725 -9.81 -22.30 91.77
C GLY A 725 -10.51 -23.27 90.80
N GLY A 726 -9.82 -24.33 90.33
CA GLY A 726 -10.37 -25.40 89.47
C GLY A 726 -10.63 -25.04 87.98
N GLY A 727 -10.50 -25.94 87.00
CA GLY A 727 -10.01 -27.33 86.99
C GLY A 727 -10.34 -28.02 85.64
N SER A 728 -9.64 -29.13 85.31
CA SER A 728 -10.07 -30.34 84.54
C SER A 728 -10.98 -30.21 83.29
N SER A 729 -10.89 -31.02 82.21
CA SER A 729 -10.06 -32.17 81.83
C SER A 729 -10.49 -32.70 80.44
N SER A 730 -9.64 -33.50 79.75
CA SER A 730 -9.97 -34.45 78.64
C SER A 730 -10.56 -33.89 77.32
N GLY A 731 -10.36 -34.50 76.14
CA GLY A 731 -9.49 -35.61 75.75
C GLY A 731 -9.84 -36.21 74.36
N GLY A 732 -8.88 -36.85 73.69
CA GLY A 732 -9.08 -37.85 72.62
C GLY A 732 -9.20 -37.40 71.15
N GLY A 733 -8.63 -38.21 70.23
CA GLY A 733 -9.31 -38.49 68.94
C GLY A 733 -8.69 -38.11 67.58
N SER A 734 -7.51 -38.65 67.23
CA SER A 734 -7.15 -39.19 65.90
C SER A 734 -7.53 -38.53 64.54
N SER A 735 -6.48 -38.18 63.77
CA SER A 735 -6.18 -38.63 62.37
C SER A 735 -6.09 -37.63 61.16
N SER A 736 -4.97 -37.79 60.42
CA SER A 736 -4.65 -37.45 59.00
C SER A 736 -4.41 -36.01 58.46
N SER A 737 -3.11 -35.66 58.37
CA SER A 737 -2.34 -35.09 57.21
C SER A 737 -2.67 -33.77 56.47
N GLY A 738 -1.68 -32.85 56.45
CA GLY A 738 -1.03 -32.39 55.18
C GLY A 738 -0.94 -30.89 54.82
N GLY A 739 0.27 -30.39 54.50
CA GLY A 739 0.52 -29.27 53.54
C GLY A 739 0.99 -27.89 54.08
N ALA A 740 1.89 -27.19 53.34
CA ALA A 740 2.50 -25.89 53.70
C ALA A 740 2.90 -25.02 52.48
N SER A 741 3.11 -23.69 52.63
CA SER A 741 4.11 -22.81 51.93
C SER A 741 3.97 -21.28 52.26
N SER A 742 4.86 -20.42 51.74
CA SER A 742 5.29 -19.07 52.24
C SER A 742 5.35 -17.90 51.22
N GLY A 743 5.74 -16.66 51.63
CA GLY A 743 6.12 -15.51 50.76
C GLY A 743 6.64 -14.23 51.50
N GLY A 744 7.18 -13.19 50.79
CA GLY A 744 7.56 -11.86 51.35
C GLY A 744 8.67 -11.06 50.60
N SER A 745 8.74 -9.69 50.69
CA SER A 745 9.48 -8.80 49.73
C SER A 745 10.18 -7.50 50.26
N SER A 746 11.17 -6.98 49.49
CA SER A 746 11.53 -5.55 49.11
C SER A 746 12.03 -4.42 50.06
N SER A 747 13.12 -3.66 49.70
CA SER A 747 13.21 -2.16 49.48
C SER A 747 14.64 -1.48 49.46
N ASP A 748 14.77 -0.34 48.73
CA ASP A 748 15.65 0.88 48.79
C ASP A 748 17.23 0.90 48.66
N GLY A 749 17.85 2.10 48.43
CA GLY A 749 19.30 2.30 48.09
C GLY A 749 19.88 3.76 48.13
N THR A 750 21.03 4.06 47.47
CA THR A 750 21.62 5.39 47.00
C THR A 750 23.14 5.68 47.29
N SER A 751 23.82 6.37 46.34
CA SER A 751 25.04 7.27 46.42
C SER A 751 26.51 6.81 46.17
N GLY A 752 27.22 7.57 45.30
CA GLY A 752 28.51 8.27 45.64
C GLY A 752 29.89 7.74 45.14
N GLY A 753 30.68 8.59 44.45
CA GLY A 753 32.16 8.48 44.33
C GLY A 753 32.77 8.63 42.92
N GLY A 754 33.95 9.29 42.77
CA GLY A 754 34.63 9.52 41.47
C GLY A 754 36.15 9.77 41.56
N THR A 755 36.77 10.34 40.51
CA THR A 755 38.22 10.75 40.38
C THR A 755 39.28 9.62 40.35
N SER A 756 40.50 9.71 39.78
CA SER A 756 41.12 10.59 38.74
C SER A 756 42.57 10.14 38.38
N SER A 757 43.09 10.57 37.23
CA SER A 757 44.51 10.97 36.95
C SER A 757 45.65 9.93 36.76
N GLY A 758 46.62 10.31 35.89
CA GLY A 758 47.99 9.77 35.75
C GLY A 758 48.28 9.06 34.40
N THR A 759 48.79 9.68 33.33
CA THR A 759 50.20 10.10 33.03
C THR A 759 51.21 8.98 33.28
N THR A 760 52.12 8.53 32.38
CA THR A 760 52.98 9.17 31.35
C THR A 760 53.37 8.12 30.24
N ASP A 761 54.12 8.33 29.14
CA ASP A 761 54.81 9.49 28.51
C ASP A 761 55.00 9.31 26.96
N LYS A 762 55.93 10.06 26.35
CA LYS A 762 56.48 10.06 24.97
C LYS A 762 58.04 9.85 25.07
N PRO A 763 58.91 10.06 24.04
CA PRO A 763 58.79 10.21 22.56
C PRO A 763 59.67 9.17 21.79
N GLY A 764 59.88 9.18 20.46
CA GLY A 764 59.50 10.02 19.30
C GLY A 764 60.07 9.35 18.01
N THR A 765 60.20 9.96 16.83
CA THR A 765 59.93 11.32 16.31
C THR A 765 59.71 11.26 14.78
N THR A 766 58.74 12.05 14.28
CA THR A 766 58.73 12.86 13.02
C THR A 766 59.01 12.16 11.66
N ASP A 767 58.16 12.30 10.64
CA ASP A 767 57.88 13.58 9.96
C ASP A 767 56.39 13.85 9.55
N LYS A 768 56.15 15.07 9.05
CA LYS A 768 54.87 15.77 8.74
C LYS A 768 55.11 16.59 7.43
N PRO A 769 54.13 17.27 6.77
CA PRO A 769 52.66 17.24 6.82
C PRO A 769 51.95 17.05 5.45
N GLY A 770 50.63 16.78 5.50
CA GLY A 770 49.71 16.95 4.37
C GLY A 770 48.24 17.09 4.82
N ALA A 771 47.80 18.34 4.98
CA ALA A 771 46.44 18.89 4.83
C ALA A 771 45.23 17.91 4.78
N THR A 772 44.46 17.80 5.86
CA THR A 772 43.09 18.38 6.06
C THR A 772 41.94 17.74 5.28
N GLU A 773 41.08 17.01 5.99
CA GLU A 773 39.67 16.77 5.61
C GLU A 773 38.72 17.20 6.75
N GLN A 774 37.47 17.50 6.37
CA GLN A 774 36.37 17.98 7.22
C GLN A 774 35.60 16.83 7.92
N PRO A 775 34.71 17.12 8.89
CA PRO A 775 34.13 16.09 9.76
C PRO A 775 33.10 15.17 9.07
N GLU A 776 32.96 13.97 9.63
CA GLU A 776 32.11 12.89 9.13
C GLU A 776 30.61 13.20 9.12
N GLU A 777 29.92 12.83 8.04
CA GLU A 777 28.47 12.71 7.95
C GLU A 777 28.05 11.29 8.35
N ASN A 778 27.51 11.10 9.55
CA ASN A 778 26.99 9.81 10.03
C ASN A 778 25.68 9.98 10.80
N ASP A 779 24.53 9.97 10.09
CA ASP A 779 23.45 9.02 10.43
C ASP A 779 22.41 8.89 9.29
N LYS A 780 22.62 7.90 8.39
CA LYS A 780 21.65 7.53 7.35
C LYS A 780 21.25 6.06 7.55
N PRO A 781 19.96 5.75 7.78
CA PRO A 781 19.52 4.38 8.04
C PRO A 781 19.95 3.39 6.94
N SER A 782 20.83 2.46 7.31
CA SER A 782 21.39 1.45 6.41
C SER A 782 20.31 0.43 6.02
N VAL A 783 20.03 0.32 4.72
CA VAL A 783 19.04 -0.64 4.21
C VAL A 783 19.61 -2.07 4.31
N PRO A 784 18.96 -3.01 5.03
CA PRO A 784 19.49 -4.35 5.21
C PRO A 784 19.66 -5.12 3.90
N LYS A 785 20.65 -6.03 3.87
CA LYS A 785 20.99 -6.83 2.69
C LYS A 785 19.80 -7.67 2.20
N LYS A 786 19.71 -7.92 0.89
CA LYS A 786 18.75 -8.86 0.30
C LYS A 786 18.83 -10.21 1.02
N GLY A 787 17.68 -10.79 1.36
CA GLY A 787 17.57 -12.00 2.18
C GLY A 787 17.40 -11.76 3.68
N THR A 788 17.62 -10.54 4.18
CA THR A 788 17.38 -10.22 5.60
C THR A 788 15.90 -10.36 5.95
N LYS A 789 15.60 -11.11 7.01
CA LYS A 789 14.25 -11.20 7.59
C LYS A 789 14.02 -9.98 8.49
N ILE A 790 12.93 -9.26 8.27
CA ILE A 790 12.56 -8.07 9.05
C ILE A 790 11.11 -8.20 9.55
N LYS A 791 10.75 -7.47 10.61
CA LYS A 791 9.37 -7.39 11.11
C LYS A 791 8.80 -6.00 10.88
N GLY A 792 7.58 -5.92 10.37
CA GLY A 792 6.83 -4.67 10.28
C GLY A 792 6.36 -4.20 11.66
N ASN A 793 6.07 -2.91 11.77
CA ASN A 793 5.48 -2.31 12.99
C ASN A 793 4.11 -2.94 13.35
N ASP A 794 3.43 -3.56 12.37
CA ASP A 794 2.20 -4.33 12.56
C ASP A 794 2.43 -5.75 13.15
N GLY A 795 3.70 -6.16 13.33
CA GLY A 795 4.12 -7.49 13.77
C GLY A 795 4.14 -8.56 12.66
N SER A 796 3.90 -8.20 11.40
CA SER A 796 4.04 -9.11 10.26
C SER A 796 5.50 -9.32 9.89
N ALA A 797 5.84 -10.50 9.37
CA ALA A 797 7.19 -10.85 8.98
C ALA A 797 7.39 -10.66 7.46
N TYR A 798 8.57 -10.18 7.09
CA TYR A 798 8.98 -9.89 5.73
C TYR A 798 10.40 -10.39 5.46
N ILE A 799 10.78 -10.47 4.18
CA ILE A 799 12.16 -10.69 3.74
C ILE A 799 12.53 -9.65 2.67
N VAL A 800 13.69 -9.02 2.79
CA VAL A 800 14.17 -7.99 1.84
C VAL A 800 14.49 -8.64 0.49
N THR A 801 13.87 -8.16 -0.58
CA THR A 801 14.05 -8.66 -1.95
C THR A 801 14.93 -7.75 -2.81
N SER A 802 15.02 -6.46 -2.49
CA SER A 802 16.07 -5.55 -2.98
C SER A 802 16.41 -4.48 -1.94
N GLY A 803 17.72 -4.24 -1.75
CA GLY A 803 18.26 -3.20 -0.87
C GLY A 803 18.92 -2.01 -1.62
N LYS A 804 18.92 -1.99 -2.96
CA LYS A 804 19.48 -0.89 -3.78
C LYS A 804 18.38 -0.29 -4.67
N GLY A 805 18.22 1.03 -4.65
CA GLY A 805 17.27 1.81 -5.47
C GLY A 805 16.46 2.86 -4.69
N LYS A 806 15.77 3.78 -5.39
CA LYS A 806 14.95 4.88 -4.81
C LYS A 806 13.81 4.42 -3.88
N THR A 807 13.46 3.12 -3.85
CA THR A 807 12.59 2.54 -2.81
C THR A 807 12.88 1.03 -2.69
N PRO A 808 13.38 0.53 -1.55
CA PRO A 808 13.68 -0.89 -1.39
C PRO A 808 12.42 -1.76 -1.39
N THR A 809 12.57 -3.07 -1.62
CA THR A 809 11.44 -4.00 -1.80
C THR A 809 11.51 -5.18 -0.84
N VAL A 810 10.33 -5.68 -0.45
CA VAL A 810 10.17 -6.83 0.44
C VAL A 810 9.11 -7.82 -0.07
N GLN A 811 9.24 -9.07 0.35
CA GLN A 811 8.21 -10.11 0.26
C GLN A 811 7.59 -10.32 1.65
N TYR A 812 6.26 -10.41 1.71
CA TYR A 812 5.51 -10.71 2.93
C TYR A 812 5.58 -12.21 3.23
N THR A 813 6.14 -12.61 4.38
CA THR A 813 6.42 -14.02 4.70
C THR A 813 5.46 -14.64 5.71
N ALA A 814 4.93 -13.87 6.67
CA ALA A 814 3.91 -14.34 7.61
C ALA A 814 3.14 -13.17 8.26
N PRO A 815 1.86 -13.33 8.65
CA PRO A 815 1.19 -12.38 9.53
C PRO A 815 1.74 -12.43 10.96
N LYS A 816 1.45 -11.38 11.75
CA LYS A 816 1.55 -11.42 13.22
C LYS A 816 0.89 -12.70 13.77
N SER A 817 1.56 -13.36 14.72
CA SER A 817 1.13 -14.65 15.30
C SER A 817 -0.28 -14.63 15.92
N THR A 818 -0.76 -13.46 16.34
CA THR A 818 -2.09 -13.23 16.92
C THR A 818 -3.18 -12.86 15.90
N ALA A 819 -2.85 -12.75 14.61
CA ALA A 819 -3.78 -12.27 13.58
C ALA A 819 -5.07 -13.11 13.49
N LYS A 820 -6.21 -12.41 13.58
CA LYS A 820 -7.57 -12.96 13.53
C LYS A 820 -8.47 -12.00 12.74
N GLY A 821 -9.54 -12.51 12.12
CA GLY A 821 -10.49 -11.66 11.38
C GLY A 821 -9.94 -11.16 10.04
N THR A 822 -10.04 -9.86 9.78
CA THR A 822 -9.55 -9.23 8.54
C THR A 822 -8.04 -8.99 8.61
N VAL A 823 -7.30 -9.42 7.58
CA VAL A 823 -5.88 -9.07 7.40
C VAL A 823 -5.68 -8.31 6.09
N THR A 824 -4.97 -7.19 6.17
CA THR A 824 -4.55 -6.39 5.02
C THR A 824 -3.05 -6.56 4.80
N ILE A 825 -2.66 -7.00 3.61
CA ILE A 825 -1.26 -7.09 3.20
C ILE A 825 -0.92 -5.76 2.52
N SER A 826 -0.42 -4.82 3.31
CA SER A 826 -0.19 -3.43 2.90
C SER A 826 0.74 -3.32 1.68
N ALA A 827 0.51 -2.31 0.83
CA ALA A 827 1.32 -2.07 -0.37
C ALA A 827 2.73 -1.52 -0.06
N LYS A 828 2.90 -0.92 1.12
CA LYS A 828 4.17 -0.46 1.68
C LYS A 828 4.23 -0.85 3.17
N VAL A 829 5.44 -0.99 3.72
CA VAL A 829 5.69 -1.17 5.16
C VAL A 829 6.88 -0.31 5.56
N LYS A 830 6.84 0.30 6.75
CA LYS A 830 8.00 0.96 7.35
C LYS A 830 8.61 0.03 8.41
N VAL A 831 9.93 -0.06 8.42
CA VAL A 831 10.75 -0.77 9.42
C VAL A 831 11.98 0.09 9.66
N ASP A 832 12.30 0.42 10.92
CA ASP A 832 13.50 1.16 11.32
C ASP A 832 13.73 2.44 10.49
N GLY A 833 12.67 3.23 10.31
CA GLY A 833 12.66 4.45 9.48
C GLY A 833 12.57 4.23 7.96
N VAL A 834 13.00 3.06 7.46
CA VAL A 834 13.05 2.75 6.03
C VAL A 834 11.67 2.28 5.51
N SER A 835 11.22 2.86 4.39
CA SER A 835 9.97 2.50 3.72
C SER A 835 10.18 1.51 2.56
N TYR A 836 9.66 0.30 2.71
CA TYR A 836 9.72 -0.77 1.70
C TYR A 836 8.41 -0.90 0.90
N ARG A 837 8.52 -1.20 -0.40
CA ARG A 837 7.37 -1.67 -1.20
C ARG A 837 7.19 -3.18 -1.02
N VAL A 838 5.99 -3.63 -0.68
CA VAL A 838 5.68 -5.06 -0.57
C VAL A 838 5.26 -5.57 -1.95
N THR A 839 6.07 -6.45 -2.55
CA THR A 839 5.91 -6.85 -3.97
C THR A 839 5.41 -8.28 -4.17
N SER A 840 5.49 -9.15 -3.16
CA SER A 840 4.97 -10.51 -3.24
C SER A 840 4.55 -11.07 -1.88
N ILE A 841 3.74 -12.14 -1.91
CA ILE A 841 3.40 -12.97 -0.75
C ILE A 841 4.17 -14.28 -0.90
N ALA A 842 4.91 -14.68 0.14
CA ALA A 842 5.75 -15.86 0.13
C ALA A 842 4.97 -17.18 0.07
N ASP A 843 5.69 -18.24 -0.28
CA ASP A 843 5.22 -19.61 -0.20
C ASP A 843 4.75 -19.95 1.23
N ASN A 844 3.57 -20.55 1.35
CA ASN A 844 2.95 -20.97 2.60
C ASN A 844 2.63 -19.85 3.63
N ALA A 845 2.72 -18.56 3.29
CA ALA A 845 2.66 -17.44 4.27
C ALA A 845 1.47 -17.40 5.25
N PHE A 846 0.31 -17.94 4.85
CA PHE A 846 -0.89 -18.10 5.67
C PHE A 846 -1.36 -19.57 5.74
N LYS A 847 -0.55 -20.54 5.29
CA LYS A 847 -0.96 -21.94 5.18
C LYS A 847 -1.46 -22.50 6.50
N ASN A 848 -2.59 -23.20 6.45
CA ASN A 848 -3.34 -23.70 7.61
C ASN A 848 -3.86 -22.61 8.58
N ASN A 849 -3.86 -21.32 8.25
CA ASN A 849 -4.38 -20.30 9.16
C ASN A 849 -5.91 -20.40 9.27
N LYS A 850 -6.38 -20.81 10.45
CA LYS A 850 -7.81 -20.98 10.78
C LYS A 850 -8.43 -19.77 11.49
N LYS A 851 -7.67 -18.69 11.76
CA LYS A 851 -8.13 -17.52 12.53
C LYS A 851 -8.58 -16.34 11.65
N ILE A 852 -8.09 -16.26 10.42
CA ILE A 852 -8.43 -15.19 9.47
C ILE A 852 -9.72 -15.49 8.69
N THR A 853 -10.51 -14.43 8.44
CA THR A 853 -11.83 -14.48 7.79
C THR A 853 -11.93 -13.64 6.52
N LYS A 854 -11.08 -12.62 6.35
CA LYS A 854 -11.01 -11.76 5.16
C LYS A 854 -9.56 -11.41 4.86
N VAL A 855 -9.17 -11.39 3.58
CA VAL A 855 -7.83 -10.95 3.15
C VAL A 855 -7.95 -9.88 2.07
N VAL A 856 -7.27 -8.76 2.28
CA VAL A 856 -7.13 -7.67 1.30
C VAL A 856 -5.66 -7.61 0.86
N ILE A 857 -5.40 -7.81 -0.44
CA ILE A 857 -4.06 -7.82 -1.01
C ILE A 857 -3.74 -6.43 -1.57
N GLY A 858 -2.67 -5.80 -1.07
CA GLY A 858 -2.26 -4.45 -1.43
C GLY A 858 -1.86 -4.26 -2.90
N SER A 859 -1.95 -3.01 -3.36
CA SER A 859 -1.80 -2.62 -4.77
C SER A 859 -0.41 -2.82 -5.38
N ASN A 860 0.64 -2.98 -4.57
CA ASN A 860 2.00 -3.28 -5.05
C ASN A 860 2.31 -4.78 -5.21
N ILE A 861 1.41 -5.68 -4.78
CA ILE A 861 1.66 -7.12 -4.83
C ILE A 861 1.54 -7.61 -6.28
N VAL A 862 2.61 -8.21 -6.79
CA VAL A 862 2.75 -8.76 -8.15
C VAL A 862 2.58 -10.27 -8.16
N THR A 863 3.05 -10.98 -7.13
CA THR A 863 3.03 -12.46 -7.07
C THR A 863 2.43 -12.98 -5.75
N ILE A 864 1.58 -14.01 -5.86
CA ILE A 864 1.06 -14.79 -4.73
C ILE A 864 1.70 -16.18 -4.75
N GLY A 865 2.49 -16.49 -3.71
CA GLY A 865 3.30 -17.71 -3.62
C GLY A 865 2.54 -19.04 -3.49
N LYS A 866 3.28 -20.12 -3.66
CA LYS A 866 2.78 -21.50 -3.66
C LYS A 866 2.21 -21.86 -2.30
N ASN A 867 1.01 -22.43 -2.29
CA ASN A 867 0.25 -22.69 -1.06
C ASN A 867 0.02 -21.46 -0.15
N ALA A 868 0.17 -20.20 -0.62
CA ALA A 868 0.19 -19.01 0.24
C ALA A 868 -0.98 -18.95 1.24
N PHE A 869 -2.20 -19.29 0.82
CA PHE A 869 -3.41 -19.37 1.63
C PHE A 869 -3.98 -20.80 1.72
N ALA A 870 -3.19 -21.84 1.41
CA ALA A 870 -3.70 -23.21 1.38
C ALA A 870 -4.23 -23.64 2.75
N LYS A 871 -5.40 -24.29 2.77
CA LYS A 871 -6.13 -24.74 3.96
C LYS A 871 -6.48 -23.59 4.94
N CYS A 872 -6.64 -22.35 4.47
CA CYS A 872 -7.26 -21.27 5.25
C CYS A 872 -8.78 -21.48 5.33
N THR A 873 -9.24 -22.40 6.18
CA THR A 873 -10.62 -22.90 6.16
C THR A 873 -11.68 -21.92 6.63
N ASN A 874 -11.31 -20.79 7.24
CA ASN A 874 -12.25 -19.78 7.75
C ASN A 874 -12.30 -18.48 6.91
N ILE A 875 -11.49 -18.34 5.84
CA ILE A 875 -11.61 -17.18 4.95
C ILE A 875 -12.95 -17.27 4.21
N THR A 876 -13.69 -16.16 4.22
CA THR A 876 -14.98 -15.97 3.53
C THR A 876 -14.85 -15.03 2.33
N SER A 877 -13.90 -14.08 2.35
CA SER A 877 -13.68 -13.15 1.25
C SER A 877 -12.21 -12.82 0.99
N ILE A 878 -11.85 -12.70 -0.30
CA ILE A 878 -10.50 -12.33 -0.76
C ILE A 878 -10.61 -11.27 -1.85
N VAL A 879 -9.79 -10.22 -1.75
CA VAL A 879 -9.61 -9.22 -2.81
C VAL A 879 -8.19 -9.33 -3.36
N ILE A 880 -8.06 -9.74 -4.63
CA ILE A 880 -6.78 -9.82 -5.35
C ILE A 880 -6.54 -8.46 -6.03
N GLY A 881 -5.44 -7.79 -5.70
CA GLY A 881 -5.12 -6.43 -6.16
C GLY A 881 -4.83 -6.30 -7.67
N LYS A 882 -4.93 -5.08 -8.20
CA LYS A 882 -4.87 -4.79 -9.66
C LYS A 882 -3.56 -5.12 -10.36
N ASN A 883 -2.46 -5.23 -9.61
CA ASN A 883 -1.12 -5.50 -10.15
C ASN A 883 -0.66 -6.96 -9.99
N VAL A 884 -1.48 -7.86 -9.45
CA VAL A 884 -1.11 -9.28 -9.33
C VAL A 884 -1.03 -9.90 -10.72
N THR A 885 0.18 -10.18 -11.20
CA THR A 885 0.41 -10.85 -12.48
C THR A 885 0.49 -12.36 -12.34
N LYS A 886 0.91 -12.89 -11.18
CA LYS A 886 1.20 -14.33 -10.97
C LYS A 886 0.51 -14.91 -9.72
N ILE A 887 -0.11 -16.08 -9.87
CA ILE A 887 -0.73 -16.84 -8.77
C ILE A 887 -0.23 -18.29 -8.83
N GLU A 888 0.54 -18.69 -7.84
CA GLU A 888 1.27 -19.96 -7.84
C GLU A 888 0.45 -21.20 -7.45
N LYS A 889 1.08 -22.37 -7.62
CA LYS A 889 0.42 -23.68 -7.43
C LYS A 889 -0.21 -23.76 -6.04
N ASN A 890 -1.47 -24.21 -6.00
CA ASN A 890 -2.28 -24.35 -4.78
C ASN A 890 -2.49 -23.06 -3.94
N ALA A 891 -2.28 -21.84 -4.48
CA ALA A 891 -2.35 -20.59 -3.70
C ALA A 891 -3.54 -20.48 -2.73
N PHE A 892 -4.76 -20.82 -3.16
CA PHE A 892 -5.99 -20.81 -2.34
C PHE A 892 -6.58 -22.23 -2.14
N TYR A 893 -5.76 -23.27 -2.26
CA TYR A 893 -6.21 -24.67 -2.19
C TYR A 893 -6.93 -24.97 -0.87
N GLY A 894 -8.16 -25.49 -0.93
CA GLY A 894 -8.88 -25.93 0.26
C GLY A 894 -9.44 -24.83 1.16
N CYS A 895 -9.58 -23.59 0.66
CA CYS A 895 -10.29 -22.52 1.37
C CYS A 895 -11.81 -22.75 1.30
N GLY A 896 -12.31 -23.75 2.03
CA GLY A 896 -13.66 -24.30 1.85
C GLY A 896 -14.82 -23.35 2.16
N LYS A 897 -14.63 -22.37 3.06
CA LYS A 897 -15.67 -21.38 3.45
C LYS A 897 -15.69 -20.10 2.58
N LEU A 898 -14.91 -20.04 1.50
CA LEU A 898 -14.95 -18.88 0.59
C LEU A 898 -16.39 -18.65 0.08
N LYS A 899 -16.85 -17.42 0.21
CA LYS A 899 -18.13 -16.91 -0.32
C LYS A 899 -17.89 -15.93 -1.49
N LYS A 900 -16.86 -15.07 -1.40
CA LYS A 900 -16.57 -14.02 -2.40
C LYS A 900 -15.08 -13.98 -2.76
N ILE A 901 -14.76 -13.97 -4.05
CA ILE A 901 -13.46 -13.49 -4.55
C ILE A 901 -13.73 -12.28 -5.43
N THR A 902 -12.95 -11.21 -5.26
CA THR A 902 -12.90 -10.10 -6.22
C THR A 902 -11.50 -10.06 -6.81
N ILE A 903 -11.39 -10.31 -8.11
CA ILE A 903 -10.13 -10.22 -8.85
C ILE A 903 -10.09 -8.84 -9.51
N LYS A 904 -9.24 -7.93 -9.01
CA LYS A 904 -9.03 -6.59 -9.60
C LYS A 904 -7.91 -6.57 -10.64
N SER A 905 -7.13 -7.64 -10.77
CA SER A 905 -6.09 -7.74 -11.80
C SER A 905 -6.72 -8.06 -13.15
N GLU A 906 -6.28 -7.35 -14.18
CA GLU A 906 -6.53 -7.69 -15.59
C GLU A 906 -5.34 -8.43 -16.23
N LYS A 907 -4.22 -8.53 -15.51
CA LYS A 907 -2.92 -9.03 -15.99
C LYS A 907 -2.73 -10.55 -15.85
N LEU A 908 -3.71 -11.28 -15.30
CA LEU A 908 -3.62 -12.75 -15.14
C LEU A 908 -3.86 -13.47 -16.47
N THR A 909 -3.05 -14.49 -16.76
CA THR A 909 -3.17 -15.32 -17.97
C THR A 909 -3.23 -16.80 -17.63
N SER A 910 -3.47 -17.64 -18.65
CA SER A 910 -3.38 -19.10 -18.51
C SER A 910 -1.95 -19.59 -18.20
N LYS A 911 -0.91 -18.80 -18.50
CA LYS A 911 0.48 -19.11 -18.11
C LYS A 911 0.77 -18.69 -16.66
N SER A 912 0.24 -17.54 -16.22
CA SER A 912 0.60 -16.94 -14.92
C SER A 912 -0.25 -17.39 -13.72
N VAL A 913 -1.40 -18.03 -13.95
CA VAL A 913 -2.15 -18.76 -12.90
C VAL A 913 -1.81 -20.25 -12.98
N ALA A 914 -1.21 -20.79 -11.93
CA ALA A 914 -0.76 -22.17 -11.86
C ALA A 914 -1.91 -23.17 -11.62
N LYS A 915 -1.65 -24.47 -11.88
CA LYS A 915 -2.63 -25.55 -11.70
C LYS A 915 -3.08 -25.63 -10.23
N TYR A 916 -4.37 -25.86 -10.02
CA TYR A 916 -5.03 -26.01 -8.73
C TYR A 916 -5.04 -24.76 -7.82
N ALA A 917 -4.70 -23.56 -8.32
CA ALA A 917 -4.68 -22.32 -7.54
C ALA A 917 -6.00 -22.06 -6.77
N PHE A 918 -7.15 -22.41 -7.35
CA PHE A 918 -8.49 -22.26 -6.75
C PHE A 918 -9.20 -23.59 -6.49
N SER A 919 -8.45 -24.69 -6.33
CA SER A 919 -9.06 -26.01 -6.11
C SER A 919 -9.59 -26.17 -4.68
N ARG A 920 -10.69 -26.92 -4.53
CA ARG A 920 -11.36 -27.19 -3.24
C ARG A 920 -11.82 -25.93 -2.47
N ILE A 921 -12.12 -24.82 -3.15
CA ILE A 921 -12.87 -23.70 -2.56
C ILE A 921 -14.37 -24.02 -2.48
N GLY A 922 -15.14 -23.20 -1.76
CA GLY A 922 -16.58 -23.40 -1.58
C GLY A 922 -17.37 -23.43 -2.89
N LYS A 923 -18.23 -24.44 -3.07
CA LYS A 923 -19.05 -24.60 -4.31
C LYS A 923 -20.01 -23.43 -4.56
N LYS A 924 -20.44 -22.72 -3.49
CA LYS A 924 -21.28 -21.52 -3.54
C LYS A 924 -20.48 -20.20 -3.66
N THR A 925 -19.17 -20.25 -3.93
CA THR A 925 -18.37 -19.03 -4.11
C THR A 925 -18.92 -18.21 -5.28
N VAL A 926 -18.88 -16.89 -5.14
CA VAL A 926 -19.04 -15.91 -6.22
C VAL A 926 -17.69 -15.28 -6.50
N ILE A 927 -17.20 -15.37 -7.74
CA ILE A 927 -16.00 -14.68 -8.21
C ILE A 927 -16.43 -13.51 -9.08
N LYS A 928 -16.16 -12.28 -8.62
CA LYS A 928 -16.27 -11.06 -9.43
C LYS A 928 -14.93 -10.84 -10.18
N VAL A 929 -14.99 -10.73 -11.51
CA VAL A 929 -13.85 -10.46 -12.41
C VAL A 929 -14.15 -9.24 -13.30
N PRO A 930 -13.13 -8.50 -13.78
CA PRO A 930 -13.35 -7.30 -14.58
C PRO A 930 -14.11 -7.63 -15.86
N THR A 931 -15.05 -6.78 -16.24
CA THR A 931 -15.93 -7.01 -17.41
C THR A 931 -15.13 -7.30 -18.69
N SER A 932 -14.04 -6.57 -18.94
CA SER A 932 -13.10 -6.76 -20.05
C SER A 932 -12.50 -8.18 -20.13
N LYS A 933 -12.24 -8.83 -18.99
CA LYS A 933 -11.57 -10.14 -18.91
C LYS A 933 -12.52 -11.31 -18.64
N TYR A 934 -13.82 -11.09 -18.50
CA TYR A 934 -14.81 -12.11 -18.09
C TYR A 934 -14.72 -13.44 -18.88
N LYS A 935 -14.73 -13.39 -20.22
CA LYS A 935 -14.65 -14.60 -21.08
C LYS A 935 -13.34 -15.38 -20.84
N ALA A 936 -12.21 -14.67 -20.84
CA ALA A 936 -10.88 -15.27 -20.65
C ALA A 936 -10.73 -15.88 -19.24
N TYR A 937 -11.15 -15.15 -18.20
CA TYR A 937 -10.99 -15.57 -16.81
C TYR A 937 -11.94 -16.72 -16.47
N LYS A 938 -13.17 -16.74 -17.02
CA LYS A 938 -14.09 -17.88 -16.89
C LYS A 938 -13.46 -19.16 -17.43
N LYS A 939 -12.89 -19.14 -18.64
CA LYS A 939 -12.19 -20.29 -19.25
C LYS A 939 -10.95 -20.69 -18.43
N MET A 940 -10.13 -19.71 -18.06
CA MET A 940 -8.86 -19.93 -17.35
C MET A 940 -9.06 -20.48 -15.94
N LEU A 941 -9.95 -19.90 -15.12
CA LEU A 941 -10.15 -20.31 -13.73
C LEU A 941 -10.64 -21.77 -13.62
N TYR A 942 -11.58 -22.20 -14.49
CA TYR A 942 -11.99 -23.60 -14.55
C TYR A 942 -10.83 -24.53 -14.94
N ALA A 943 -10.03 -24.17 -15.94
CA ALA A 943 -8.83 -24.93 -16.32
C ALA A 943 -7.77 -24.99 -15.19
N LYS A 944 -7.77 -24.03 -14.25
CA LYS A 944 -6.89 -23.99 -13.07
C LYS A 944 -7.51 -24.59 -11.81
N GLY A 945 -8.56 -25.39 -11.97
CA GLY A 945 -9.10 -26.27 -10.93
C GLY A 945 -10.28 -25.70 -10.13
N LEU A 946 -10.87 -24.59 -10.59
CA LEU A 946 -12.11 -24.07 -10.04
C LEU A 946 -13.28 -25.04 -10.30
N ASN A 947 -14.17 -25.21 -9.33
CA ASN A 947 -15.35 -26.07 -9.49
C ASN A 947 -16.38 -25.44 -10.43
N LYS A 948 -16.93 -26.20 -11.39
CA LYS A 948 -17.93 -25.74 -12.37
C LYS A 948 -19.21 -25.13 -11.77
N LYS A 949 -19.54 -25.41 -10.49
CA LYS A 949 -20.70 -24.83 -9.78
C LYS A 949 -20.46 -23.43 -9.20
N VAL A 950 -19.21 -22.93 -9.23
CA VAL A 950 -18.88 -21.56 -8.77
C VAL A 950 -19.46 -20.53 -9.75
N ARG A 951 -20.16 -19.52 -9.23
CA ARG A 951 -20.66 -18.41 -10.05
C ARG A 951 -19.50 -17.45 -10.34
N ILE A 952 -19.27 -17.16 -11.61
CA ILE A 952 -18.37 -16.08 -12.04
C ILE A 952 -19.25 -14.96 -12.59
N LEU A 953 -19.11 -13.76 -12.04
CA LEU A 953 -19.86 -12.56 -12.40
C LEU A 953 -18.90 -11.49 -12.93
N LYS A 954 -19.44 -10.66 -13.82
CA LYS A 954 -18.85 -9.37 -14.16
C LYS A 954 -18.94 -8.41 -12.96
N TYR A 955 -18.11 -7.38 -12.99
CA TYR A 955 -18.26 -6.11 -12.29
C TYR A 955 -17.48 -5.04 -13.06
#